data_AF-A0A7Y3XG36-F1
#
_entry.id   AF-A0A7Y3XG36-F1
#
_cell.length_a   1.000
_cell.length_b   1.000
_cell.length_c   1.000
_cell.angle_alpha   90.00
_cell.angle_beta   90.00
_cell.angle_gamma   90.00
#
_symmetry.space_group_name_H-M   'P 1'
#
loop_
_entity.id
_entity.type
_entity.pdbx_description
1 polymer ?
#
loop_
_entity_poly.entity_id
_entity_poly.type
_entity_poly.pdbx_seq_one_letter_code
_entity_poly.pdbx_strand_id
1 'polypeptide(L)'
;MMKCAKNDQDRQSSVLRMVWSALVVGGTVAASPALAGGASENLLLIVDPTNPDAMYIANHYRTVRGVPDRNILYLRPEAASYADFVDGNQPAVLGTLTNRVIDDHIDYILVGASDSFYISATGYISDGCAAVRRFALPSNYMLSFMSDEVLGGLSSTHRNEYFGNNGDALAFSSAQGWYNGIPDGSSSARRYFLGTQLGYLGELGNTVDEVINMIDYSAAADGTFPDGTFYFMETTDPLRSGPRDNQFDAVVQAIIDLGGKAEHLCCSVLPGGRHDILGCMTGAAGPNIDGTDMTIQPGAFCDHLTSYAGNFSTASQTKMSRWIANGASGSHGEVEEPCNYSGKFPHARMHLYYFKGLTLGESVFRSLRYVPFQGLVLGDPLTRPFAHIPAVTVDDAPIGPVSGDITLTPEATTTHPSALIAAFDLYIDGVKWETVPPNDVFHLDTTRFGDGFHAMRVVASDDSDQKTPGAWDGTIEINNVGRSASLEITPTTGDLATAFQCTLDGTAGDVIEARVLHNGRVVATTTGLGQQATMYGLSTGAGTVALRTEILYADGMQVTSDVVTLTIDNVAGTPVATDPIAYGYSTSILVDSPLVLELPAAFDDAADPLTYTIIDQPIQAVLQPAAATDPYRVLVPNGDAVGSDSLTFQATSSSGQSQVVSVNISYDQWQFGKLHLDVTPLFAGQDGTFTVTSGYPNEKTYLAYSLKGEGRTYVRQLNATLDLRKPSQAGDVQYTDADGFVEWVLHIPNIKTPKLAWFQAAQRSATSNVAFAQIN
;
A
#
# COMPACT_ATOMS: atom_id res chain seq x y z
N MET A 1 35.13 -68.76 0.60
CA MET A 1 35.40 -68.65 2.06
C MET A 1 36.82 -68.15 2.24
N MET A 2 37.05 -67.28 3.23
CA MET A 2 38.37 -66.93 3.82
C MET A 2 39.46 -66.40 2.88
N LYS A 3 40.38 -65.52 3.28
CA LYS A 3 40.52 -64.47 4.32
C LYS A 3 41.96 -63.95 4.07
N CYS A 4 42.13 -62.64 3.89
CA CYS A 4 42.94 -61.80 4.78
C CYS A 4 44.41 -62.21 4.97
N ALA A 5 45.35 -61.38 4.50
CA ALA A 5 46.15 -60.49 5.35
C ALA A 5 47.36 -59.93 4.59
N LYS A 6 47.55 -58.60 4.62
CA LYS A 6 48.81 -57.97 5.11
C LYS A 6 48.74 -56.44 5.16
N ASN A 7 48.69 -55.94 6.39
CA ASN A 7 49.49 -54.84 6.92
C ASN A 7 50.98 -54.92 6.44
N ASP A 8 51.83 -53.89 6.52
CA ASP A 8 51.79 -52.65 7.32
C ASP A 8 52.80 -51.61 6.77
N GLN A 9 52.80 -50.40 7.36
CA GLN A 9 53.99 -49.52 7.55
C GLN A 9 54.70 -48.85 6.33
N ASP A 10 55.24 -47.63 6.43
CA ASP A 10 55.20 -46.58 7.48
C ASP A 10 55.65 -45.20 6.95
N ARG A 11 55.55 -44.17 7.81
CA ARG A 11 56.12 -42.79 7.76
C ARG A 11 55.34 -41.72 6.99
N GLN A 12 55.13 -40.49 7.48
CA GLN A 12 55.26 -39.73 8.75
C GLN A 12 54.93 -38.28 8.29
N SER A 13 54.44 -37.28 9.04
CA SER A 13 54.35 -37.00 10.48
C SER A 13 53.23 -35.95 10.69
N SER A 14 52.19 -36.18 11.51
CA SER A 14 51.98 -35.61 12.88
C SER A 14 52.13 -34.07 12.99
N VAL A 15 51.22 -33.32 13.61
CA VAL A 15 50.90 -33.34 15.07
C VAL A 15 49.57 -32.59 15.38
N LEU A 16 48.67 -33.21 16.18
CA LEU A 16 47.67 -32.69 17.19
C LEU A 16 46.83 -31.41 16.87
N ARG A 17 45.56 -31.16 17.26
CA ARG A 17 44.52 -31.69 18.21
C ARG A 17 43.21 -30.87 17.95
N MET A 18 41.98 -31.15 18.43
CA MET A 18 41.36 -32.28 19.15
C MET A 18 39.82 -32.31 18.94
N VAL A 19 39.24 -33.51 19.05
CA VAL A 19 37.82 -33.94 19.28
C VAL A 19 36.88 -32.94 19.99
N TRP A 20 35.63 -32.74 19.52
CA TRP A 20 34.37 -33.25 20.12
C TRP A 20 33.12 -32.93 19.28
N SER A 21 32.10 -33.78 19.41
CA SER A 21 30.89 -33.80 18.57
C SER A 21 29.84 -32.76 18.98
N ALA A 22 29.14 -32.18 18.00
CA ALA A 22 27.84 -31.52 18.20
C ALA A 22 26.82 -32.03 17.16
N LEU A 23 25.65 -32.44 17.64
CA LEU A 23 24.52 -32.87 16.84
C LEU A 23 23.83 -31.63 16.26
N VAL A 24 23.98 -31.35 14.96
CA VAL A 24 23.19 -30.27 14.33
C VAL A 24 21.80 -30.84 14.03
N VAL A 25 20.85 -30.49 14.90
CA VAL A 25 19.42 -30.62 14.63
C VAL A 25 19.10 -29.88 13.34
N GLY A 26 18.27 -30.47 12.48
CA GLY A 26 17.91 -29.86 11.20
C GLY A 26 17.25 -28.50 11.42
N GLY A 27 17.95 -27.43 11.03
CA GLY A 27 17.38 -26.09 10.99
C GLY A 27 16.26 -26.06 9.96
N THR A 28 15.04 -25.82 10.43
CA THR A 28 13.96 -25.33 9.57
C THR A 28 14.41 -24.02 8.95
N VAL A 29 14.50 -23.97 7.62
CA VAL A 29 14.66 -22.70 6.91
C VAL A 29 13.38 -21.92 7.20
N ALA A 30 13.49 -20.88 8.03
CA ALA A 30 12.40 -19.92 8.19
C ALA A 30 12.15 -19.29 6.82
N ALA A 31 10.89 -19.23 6.40
CA ALA A 31 10.53 -18.30 5.34
C ALA A 31 10.88 -16.89 5.84
N SER A 32 11.42 -16.03 4.98
CA SER A 32 11.54 -14.60 5.28
C SER A 32 10.17 -14.12 5.75
N PRO A 33 10.03 -13.59 6.98
CA PRO A 33 8.74 -13.13 7.43
C PRO A 33 8.32 -11.97 6.53
N ALA A 34 7.11 -12.04 5.98
CA ALA A 34 6.41 -10.80 5.68
C ALA A 34 6.33 -10.06 7.03
N LEU A 35 7.02 -8.93 7.12
CA LEU A 35 6.87 -8.03 8.24
C LEU A 35 5.41 -7.55 8.24
N ALA A 36 4.89 -7.41 9.44
CA ALA A 36 3.49 -7.09 9.72
C ALA A 36 3.53 -5.95 10.74
N GLY A 37 2.47 -5.17 10.85
CA GLY A 37 2.43 -4.00 11.73
C GLY A 37 2.43 -2.71 10.91
N GLY A 38 1.54 -1.78 11.25
CA GLY A 38 1.29 -0.60 10.42
C GLY A 38 2.38 0.46 10.44
N ALA A 39 2.89 0.78 9.25
CA ALA A 39 3.60 2.01 8.93
C ALA A 39 3.17 2.59 7.58
N SER A 40 3.74 3.75 7.24
CA SER A 40 3.44 4.55 6.05
C SER A 40 3.68 3.86 4.71
N GLU A 41 4.72 3.02 4.65
CA GLU A 41 5.08 2.19 3.50
C GLU A 41 4.05 1.08 3.27
N ASN A 42 3.40 0.58 4.32
CA ASN A 42 2.34 -0.43 4.20
C ASN A 42 0.97 0.16 3.83
N LEU A 43 0.88 1.48 3.63
CA LEU A 43 -0.38 2.18 3.38
C LEU A 43 -0.46 2.71 1.95
N LEU A 44 -1.54 2.36 1.25
CA LEU A 44 -1.99 3.03 0.03
C LEU A 44 -3.04 4.09 0.40
N LEU A 45 -2.83 5.33 0.00
CA LEU A 45 -3.79 6.43 0.15
C LEU A 45 -4.53 6.64 -1.18
N ILE A 46 -5.85 6.48 -1.17
CA ILE A 46 -6.74 6.79 -2.30
C ILE A 46 -7.31 8.20 -2.12
N VAL A 47 -7.11 9.06 -3.12
CA VAL A 47 -7.50 10.48 -3.11
C VAL A 47 -8.45 10.72 -4.28
N ASP A 48 -9.58 11.39 -4.06
CA ASP A 48 -10.40 11.88 -5.17
C ASP A 48 -9.75 13.13 -5.79
N PRO A 49 -9.23 13.07 -7.03
CA PRO A 49 -8.59 14.22 -7.67
C PRO A 49 -9.58 15.32 -8.11
N THR A 50 -10.89 15.07 -8.03
CA THR A 50 -11.94 16.05 -8.36
C THR A 50 -12.37 16.92 -7.18
N ASN A 51 -11.84 16.66 -5.97
CA ASN A 51 -12.19 17.38 -4.75
C ASN A 51 -10.95 18.11 -4.15
N PRO A 52 -10.87 19.46 -4.23
CA PRO A 52 -9.74 20.24 -3.71
C PRO A 52 -9.46 20.08 -2.21
N ASP A 53 -10.50 19.89 -1.39
CA ASP A 53 -10.35 19.67 0.06
C ASP A 53 -9.80 18.27 0.36
N ALA A 54 -10.23 17.25 -0.40
CA ALA A 54 -9.66 15.90 -0.32
C ALA A 54 -8.18 15.90 -0.70
N MET A 55 -7.81 16.64 -1.76
CA MET A 55 -6.43 16.84 -2.19
C MET A 55 -5.58 17.55 -1.11
N TYR A 56 -6.10 18.61 -0.49
CA TYR A 56 -5.43 19.32 0.61
C TYR A 56 -5.15 18.40 1.81
N ILE A 57 -6.18 17.67 2.27
CA ILE A 57 -6.06 16.73 3.39
C ILE A 57 -5.08 15.60 3.04
N ALA A 58 -5.07 15.11 1.80
CA ALA A 58 -4.13 14.09 1.36
C ALA A 58 -2.67 14.58 1.36
N ASN A 59 -2.40 15.80 0.89
CA ASN A 59 -1.07 16.41 0.94
C ASN A 59 -0.58 16.63 2.37
N HIS A 60 -1.49 17.01 3.27
CA HIS A 60 -1.22 17.12 4.70
C HIS A 60 -0.89 15.76 5.32
N TYR A 61 -1.73 14.74 5.09
CA TYR A 61 -1.51 13.38 5.59
C TYR A 61 -0.19 12.79 5.06
N ARG A 62 0.10 12.93 3.76
CA ARG A 62 1.36 12.52 3.13
C ARG A 62 2.57 13.13 3.83
N THR A 63 2.48 14.41 4.20
CA THR A 63 3.55 15.13 4.88
C THR A 63 3.70 14.68 6.33
N VAL A 64 2.60 14.63 7.10
CA VAL A 64 2.63 14.28 8.53
C VAL A 64 2.98 12.82 8.79
N ARG A 65 2.47 11.89 7.97
CA ARG A 65 2.75 10.44 8.10
C ARG A 65 3.92 9.95 7.26
N GLY A 66 4.53 10.80 6.42
CA GLY A 66 5.65 10.38 5.57
C GLY A 66 5.28 9.26 4.59
N VAL A 67 4.06 9.29 4.02
CA VAL A 67 3.59 8.30 3.04
C VAL A 67 4.45 8.42 1.76
N PRO A 68 5.02 7.31 1.23
CA PRO A 68 5.81 7.35 0.01
C PRO A 68 5.03 7.91 -1.18
N ASP A 69 5.68 8.69 -2.05
CA ASP A 69 5.05 9.27 -3.26
C ASP A 69 4.36 8.19 -4.11
N ARG A 70 4.98 7.01 -4.23
CA ARG A 70 4.48 5.82 -4.95
C ARG A 70 3.17 5.25 -4.38
N ASN A 71 2.87 5.52 -3.12
CA ASN A 71 1.75 4.96 -2.38
C ASN A 71 0.47 5.82 -2.44
N ILE A 72 0.44 6.84 -3.30
CA ILE A 72 -0.72 7.74 -3.45
C ILE A 72 -1.40 7.49 -4.79
N LEU A 73 -2.69 7.21 -4.76
CA LEU A 73 -3.50 6.87 -5.93
C LEU A 73 -4.64 7.88 -6.08
N TYR A 74 -4.68 8.54 -7.23
CA TYR A 74 -5.72 9.50 -7.57
C TYR A 74 -6.85 8.77 -8.30
N LEU A 75 -7.94 8.48 -7.59
CA LEU A 75 -9.05 7.66 -8.05
C LEU A 75 -10.29 8.06 -7.25
N ARG A 76 -11.44 8.29 -7.90
CA ARG A 76 -12.70 8.45 -7.15
C ARG A 76 -12.95 7.16 -6.35
N PRO A 77 -13.04 7.23 -5.01
CA PRO A 77 -13.01 6.04 -4.18
C PRO A 77 -14.28 5.20 -4.27
N GLU A 78 -15.42 5.76 -4.64
CA GLU A 78 -16.69 5.05 -4.78
C GLU A 78 -17.03 4.61 -6.21
N ALA A 79 -17.87 3.58 -6.28
CA ALA A 79 -18.58 3.14 -7.48
C ALA A 79 -20.09 3.15 -7.23
N ALA A 80 -20.89 3.11 -8.30
CA ALA A 80 -22.36 3.14 -8.19
C ALA A 80 -22.93 1.91 -7.45
N SER A 81 -22.32 0.74 -7.62
CA SER A 81 -22.63 -0.48 -6.89
C SER A 81 -21.41 -1.36 -6.62
N TYR A 82 -21.58 -2.38 -5.79
CA TYR A 82 -20.54 -3.36 -5.49
C TYR A 82 -20.11 -4.18 -6.72
N ALA A 83 -21.00 -4.42 -7.69
CA ALA A 83 -20.59 -5.02 -8.97
C ALA A 83 -19.66 -4.08 -9.74
N ASP A 84 -20.06 -2.81 -9.90
CA ASP A 84 -19.25 -1.80 -10.60
C ASP A 84 -17.90 -1.56 -9.89
N PHE A 85 -17.86 -1.71 -8.56
CA PHE A 85 -16.63 -1.67 -7.77
C PHE A 85 -15.69 -2.84 -8.11
N VAL A 86 -16.21 -4.06 -8.17
CA VAL A 86 -15.41 -5.27 -8.50
C VAL A 86 -14.92 -5.23 -9.95
N ASP A 87 -15.72 -4.68 -10.87
CA ASP A 87 -15.36 -4.58 -12.29
C ASP A 87 -14.43 -3.38 -12.60
N GLY A 88 -14.43 -2.33 -11.76
CA GLY A 88 -13.70 -1.07 -11.99
C GLY A 88 -12.64 -0.73 -10.93
N ASN A 89 -13.07 -0.29 -9.74
CA ASN A 89 -12.19 0.23 -8.68
C ASN A 89 -11.22 -0.83 -8.12
N GLN A 90 -11.69 -2.06 -7.90
CA GLN A 90 -10.87 -3.16 -7.40
C GLN A 90 -9.69 -3.50 -8.36
N PRO A 91 -9.91 -3.79 -9.65
CA PRO A 91 -8.81 -4.02 -10.59
C PRO A 91 -7.92 -2.80 -10.78
N ALA A 92 -8.47 -1.58 -10.72
CA ALA A 92 -7.68 -0.35 -10.77
C ALA A 92 -6.68 -0.26 -9.61
N VAL A 93 -7.10 -0.53 -8.37
CA VAL A 93 -6.22 -0.54 -7.19
C VAL A 93 -5.24 -1.70 -7.27
N LEU A 94 -5.71 -2.94 -7.43
CA LEU A 94 -4.85 -4.13 -7.42
C LEU A 94 -3.79 -4.06 -8.52
N GLY A 95 -4.19 -3.70 -9.74
CA GLY A 95 -3.26 -3.55 -10.85
C GLY A 95 -2.30 -2.36 -10.67
N THR A 96 -2.72 -1.28 -9.99
CA THR A 96 -1.80 -0.19 -9.59
C THR A 96 -0.73 -0.69 -8.62
N LEU A 97 -1.09 -1.52 -7.63
CA LEU A 97 -0.12 -2.10 -6.69
C LEU A 97 0.94 -2.93 -7.44
N THR A 98 0.51 -3.79 -8.37
CA THR A 98 1.40 -4.64 -9.18
C THR A 98 2.29 -3.84 -10.14
N ASN A 99 1.71 -2.86 -10.85
CA ASN A 99 2.44 -1.98 -11.77
C ASN A 99 3.48 -1.13 -11.05
N ARG A 100 3.20 -0.70 -9.81
CA ARG A 100 4.12 0.08 -8.98
C ARG A 100 5.10 -0.78 -8.17
N VAL A 101 4.91 -2.09 -8.12
CA VAL A 101 5.74 -3.05 -7.34
C VAL A 101 5.69 -2.75 -5.85
N ILE A 102 4.48 -2.62 -5.32
CA ILE A 102 4.18 -2.40 -3.90
C ILE A 102 3.15 -3.39 -3.34
N ASP A 103 2.67 -4.33 -4.16
CA ASP A 103 1.71 -5.37 -3.78
C ASP A 103 2.23 -6.37 -2.72
N ASP A 104 3.55 -6.40 -2.48
CA ASP A 104 4.21 -7.31 -1.55
C ASP A 104 4.23 -6.81 -0.09
N HIS A 105 3.92 -5.54 0.16
CA HIS A 105 4.01 -4.91 1.49
C HIS A 105 2.86 -3.96 1.85
N ILE A 106 1.95 -3.64 0.92
CA ILE A 106 0.76 -2.84 1.23
C ILE A 106 -0.25 -3.69 2.02
N ASP A 107 -0.52 -3.26 3.25
CA ASP A 107 -1.46 -3.88 4.17
C ASP A 107 -2.73 -3.03 4.36
N TYR A 108 -2.63 -1.70 4.24
CA TYR A 108 -3.70 -0.73 4.49
C TYR A 108 -4.15 -0.09 3.18
N ILE A 109 -5.47 0.04 3.02
CA ILE A 109 -6.06 0.91 1.99
C ILE A 109 -6.84 1.99 2.74
N LEU A 110 -6.26 3.19 2.76
CA LEU A 110 -6.86 4.36 3.35
C LEU A 110 -7.58 5.14 2.26
N VAL A 111 -8.90 5.23 2.37
CA VAL A 111 -9.68 6.22 1.62
C VAL A 111 -9.42 7.59 2.26
N GLY A 112 -9.09 8.59 1.45
CA GLY A 112 -8.92 9.96 1.90
C GLY A 112 -10.22 10.57 2.46
N ALA A 113 -10.20 11.85 2.77
CA ALA A 113 -11.44 12.54 3.11
C ALA A 113 -12.34 12.63 1.86
N SER A 114 -13.62 12.25 1.97
CA SER A 114 -14.54 12.17 0.84
C SER A 114 -15.96 12.65 1.19
N ASP A 115 -16.75 12.97 0.17
CA ASP A 115 -18.17 13.32 0.24
C ASP A 115 -19.12 12.10 0.08
N SER A 116 -18.54 10.95 -0.26
CA SER A 116 -19.11 9.60 -0.21
C SER A 116 -18.66 8.82 1.04
N PHE A 117 -19.52 7.92 1.55
CA PHE A 117 -19.25 7.06 2.72
C PHE A 117 -19.74 5.61 2.56
N TYR A 118 -20.44 5.30 1.48
CA TYR A 118 -20.97 3.96 1.18
C TYR A 118 -21.14 3.74 -0.32
N ILE A 119 -21.24 2.48 -0.74
CA ILE A 119 -21.72 2.10 -2.09
C ILE A 119 -22.94 1.17 -2.01
N SER A 120 -23.70 1.05 -3.10
CA SER A 120 -24.87 0.15 -3.16
C SER A 120 -24.45 -1.32 -3.27
N ALA A 121 -24.89 -2.17 -2.34
CA ALA A 121 -24.55 -3.59 -2.25
C ALA A 121 -25.80 -4.47 -2.07
N THR A 122 -26.92 -4.08 -2.68
CA THR A 122 -28.21 -4.79 -2.52
C THR A 122 -28.16 -6.19 -3.14
N GLY A 123 -28.40 -7.21 -2.31
CA GLY A 123 -28.59 -8.61 -2.74
C GLY A 123 -27.45 -9.56 -2.41
N TYR A 124 -26.28 -9.05 -2.01
CA TYR A 124 -25.10 -9.87 -1.71
C TYR A 124 -25.08 -10.44 -0.29
N ILE A 125 -25.70 -9.76 0.68
CA ILE A 125 -25.63 -10.15 2.10
C ILE A 125 -27.01 -10.50 2.65
N SER A 126 -27.10 -11.72 3.18
CA SER A 126 -28.26 -12.26 3.88
C SER A 126 -28.22 -11.95 5.38
N ASP A 127 -29.32 -11.44 5.91
CA ASP A 127 -29.47 -11.03 7.31
C ASP A 127 -30.89 -11.40 7.78
N GLY A 128 -31.02 -11.90 9.01
CA GLY A 128 -32.30 -12.36 9.57
C GLY A 128 -33.14 -11.25 10.21
N CYS A 129 -32.61 -10.03 10.30
CA CYS A 129 -33.18 -8.90 11.02
C CYS A 129 -33.38 -7.68 10.11
N ALA A 130 -32.35 -7.23 9.40
CA ALA A 130 -32.42 -6.07 8.50
C ALA A 130 -31.62 -6.31 7.21
N ALA A 131 -32.25 -6.09 6.06
CA ALA A 131 -31.59 -6.29 4.76
C ALA A 131 -30.44 -5.30 4.57
N VAL A 132 -29.25 -5.83 4.30
CA VAL A 132 -28.05 -5.08 3.97
C VAL A 132 -28.09 -4.68 2.50
N ARG A 133 -28.01 -3.37 2.25
CA ARG A 133 -28.05 -2.73 0.91
C ARG A 133 -26.90 -1.76 0.68
N ARG A 134 -26.16 -1.41 1.73
CA ARG A 134 -25.01 -0.50 1.66
C ARG A 134 -23.79 -1.18 2.26
N PHE A 135 -22.66 -1.08 1.57
CA PHE A 135 -21.36 -1.34 2.18
C PHE A 135 -20.66 -0.02 2.49
N ALA A 136 -20.02 0.07 3.65
CA ALA A 136 -19.17 1.21 3.98
C ALA A 136 -18.04 1.34 2.95
N LEU A 137 -17.73 2.56 2.52
CA LEU A 137 -16.82 2.83 1.40
C LEU A 137 -15.45 2.10 1.52
N PRO A 138 -14.70 2.19 2.63
CA PRO A 138 -13.42 1.49 2.76
C PRO A 138 -13.55 -0.03 2.89
N SER A 139 -14.71 -0.56 3.32
CA SER A 139 -14.92 -2.00 3.48
C SER A 139 -14.92 -2.75 2.15
N ASN A 140 -15.21 -2.07 1.03
CA ASN A 140 -15.11 -2.67 -0.30
C ASN A 140 -13.65 -3.03 -0.63
N TYR A 141 -12.72 -2.11 -0.37
CA TYR A 141 -11.28 -2.31 -0.56
C TYR A 141 -10.71 -3.38 0.37
N MET A 142 -11.12 -3.38 1.66
CA MET A 142 -10.78 -4.42 2.63
C MET A 142 -11.08 -5.84 2.13
N LEU A 143 -12.16 -6.01 1.36
CA LEU A 143 -12.69 -7.29 0.92
C LEU A 143 -12.24 -7.72 -0.48
N SER A 144 -11.27 -7.01 -1.09
CA SER A 144 -10.78 -7.29 -2.45
C SER A 144 -10.33 -8.75 -2.67
N PHE A 145 -9.78 -9.42 -1.66
CA PHE A 145 -9.35 -10.83 -1.79
C PHE A 145 -10.49 -11.86 -1.66
N MET A 146 -11.72 -11.42 -1.40
CA MET A 146 -12.90 -12.30 -1.25
C MET A 146 -14.13 -11.78 -2.01
N SER A 147 -13.92 -10.95 -3.04
CA SER A 147 -15.00 -10.38 -3.86
C SER A 147 -15.94 -11.44 -4.44
N ASP A 148 -15.38 -12.55 -4.94
CA ASP A 148 -16.15 -13.70 -5.46
C ASP A 148 -17.08 -14.33 -4.41
N GLU A 149 -16.65 -14.41 -3.14
CA GLU A 149 -17.50 -14.95 -2.07
C GLU A 149 -18.65 -13.99 -1.76
N VAL A 150 -18.39 -12.68 -1.76
CA VAL A 150 -19.42 -11.65 -1.55
C VAL A 150 -20.42 -11.64 -2.70
N LEU A 151 -19.96 -11.69 -3.95
CA LEU A 151 -20.81 -11.80 -5.15
C LEU A 151 -21.62 -13.11 -5.15
N GLY A 152 -21.04 -14.22 -4.68
CA GLY A 152 -21.70 -15.51 -4.50
C GLY A 152 -22.75 -15.56 -3.38
N GLY A 153 -22.74 -14.57 -2.49
CA GLY A 153 -23.71 -14.39 -1.42
C GLY A 153 -23.22 -14.87 -0.05
N LEU A 154 -23.13 -13.95 0.91
CA LEU A 154 -22.70 -14.24 2.29
C LEU A 154 -23.81 -13.95 3.31
N SER A 155 -23.52 -14.25 4.58
CA SER A 155 -24.33 -13.81 5.72
C SER A 155 -23.72 -12.56 6.34
N SER A 156 -24.55 -11.68 6.91
CA SER A 156 -24.09 -10.52 7.69
C SER A 156 -23.33 -10.90 8.97
N THR A 157 -23.39 -12.17 9.38
CA THR A 157 -22.55 -12.75 10.44
C THR A 157 -21.39 -13.58 9.88
N HIS A 158 -21.02 -13.41 8.61
CA HIS A 158 -19.82 -14.01 8.05
C HIS A 158 -18.61 -13.49 8.83
N ARG A 159 -17.71 -14.40 9.19
CA ARG A 159 -16.67 -14.13 10.16
C ARG A 159 -15.52 -13.35 9.55
N ASN A 160 -15.04 -12.35 10.29
CA ASN A 160 -13.71 -11.81 10.10
C ASN A 160 -12.71 -12.81 10.73
N GLU A 161 -11.83 -13.39 9.93
CA GLU A 161 -10.88 -14.39 10.41
C GLU A 161 -9.61 -13.79 11.06
N TYR A 162 -9.39 -12.48 10.98
CA TYR A 162 -8.39 -11.76 11.80
C TYR A 162 -8.89 -11.56 13.25
N PHE A 163 -10.17 -11.76 13.54
CA PHE A 163 -10.75 -11.59 14.87
C PHE A 163 -10.07 -12.44 15.96
N GLY A 164 -9.49 -11.77 16.95
CA GLY A 164 -8.88 -12.41 18.12
C GLY A 164 -9.93 -12.86 19.15
N ASN A 165 -9.95 -14.15 19.49
CA ASN A 165 -10.74 -14.66 20.62
C ASN A 165 -10.12 -14.34 22.00
N ASN A 166 -8.80 -14.11 22.04
CA ASN A 166 -8.01 -13.85 23.24
C ASN A 166 -7.54 -12.39 23.30
N GLY A 167 -6.74 -12.03 24.31
CA GLY A 167 -6.10 -10.71 24.41
C GLY A 167 -4.81 -10.54 23.59
N ASP A 168 -4.49 -11.48 22.70
CA ASP A 168 -3.22 -11.52 21.95
C ASP A 168 -3.28 -10.50 20.80
N ALA A 169 -2.35 -9.55 20.76
CA ALA A 169 -2.41 -8.36 19.92
C ALA A 169 -1.45 -8.49 18.72
N LEU A 170 -1.78 -9.42 17.82
CA LEU A 170 -0.94 -9.78 16.67
C LEU A 170 -1.06 -8.75 15.53
N ALA A 171 0.09 -8.30 15.04
CA ALA A 171 0.25 -7.41 13.90
C ALA A 171 -0.45 -7.94 12.64
N PHE A 172 -1.07 -7.06 11.85
CA PHE A 172 -1.77 -7.39 10.63
C PHE A 172 -0.82 -7.45 9.42
N SER A 173 -1.14 -8.32 8.46
CA SER A 173 -0.57 -8.26 7.11
C SER A 173 -1.55 -8.85 6.08
N SER A 174 -1.65 -8.21 4.92
CA SER A 174 -2.46 -8.61 3.76
C SER A 174 -1.86 -9.80 3.01
N ALA A 175 -0.54 -9.99 3.10
CA ALA A 175 0.17 -11.13 2.52
C ALA A 175 -0.18 -12.46 3.23
N GLN A 176 -0.72 -12.38 4.45
CA GLN A 176 -1.03 -13.54 5.27
C GLN A 176 -2.51 -13.93 5.18
N GLY A 177 -2.77 -15.23 5.05
CA GLY A 177 -4.09 -15.78 5.34
C GLY A 177 -4.31 -15.81 6.86
N TRP A 178 -5.51 -15.43 7.30
CA TRP A 178 -5.91 -15.45 8.69
C TRP A 178 -6.99 -16.52 8.91
N TYR A 179 -6.88 -17.27 9.99
CA TYR A 179 -7.92 -18.18 10.46
C TYR A 179 -7.93 -18.21 11.99
N ASN A 180 -9.07 -17.98 12.62
CA ASN A 180 -9.22 -17.90 14.07
C ASN A 180 -8.37 -16.84 14.80
N GLY A 181 -7.99 -15.76 14.12
CA GLY A 181 -7.21 -14.66 14.68
C GLY A 181 -5.70 -14.91 14.72
N ILE A 182 -5.24 -15.99 14.06
CA ILE A 182 -3.82 -16.35 13.86
C ILE A 182 -3.51 -16.53 12.36
N PRO A 183 -2.25 -16.38 11.93
CA PRO A 183 -1.84 -16.66 10.56
C PRO A 183 -1.99 -18.16 10.21
N ASP A 184 -2.57 -18.45 9.04
CA ASP A 184 -2.88 -19.79 8.58
C ASP A 184 -2.82 -19.89 7.04
N GLY A 185 -2.31 -21.01 6.53
CA GLY A 185 -2.13 -21.27 5.09
C GLY A 185 -3.13 -22.26 4.48
N SER A 186 -4.21 -22.60 5.17
CA SER A 186 -5.25 -23.49 4.68
C SER A 186 -6.29 -22.78 3.81
N SER A 187 -7.11 -23.54 3.08
CA SER A 187 -8.24 -23.01 2.31
C SER A 187 -9.36 -22.39 3.16
N SER A 188 -9.30 -22.56 4.49
CA SER A 188 -10.22 -21.90 5.44
C SER A 188 -9.74 -20.50 5.83
N ALA A 189 -8.48 -20.17 5.57
CA ALA A 189 -7.94 -18.86 5.86
C ALA A 189 -8.47 -17.80 4.87
N ARG A 190 -8.47 -16.53 5.29
CA ARG A 190 -8.85 -15.38 4.46
C ARG A 190 -7.79 -14.29 4.50
N ARG A 191 -7.53 -13.70 3.33
CA ARG A 191 -6.70 -12.50 3.19
C ARG A 191 -7.62 -11.28 3.18
N TYR A 192 -7.11 -10.15 3.62
CA TYR A 192 -7.82 -8.86 3.65
C TYR A 192 -6.82 -7.75 3.34
N PHE A 193 -7.31 -6.55 3.00
CA PHE A 193 -6.60 -5.31 3.32
C PHE A 193 -7.24 -4.67 4.55
N LEU A 194 -6.53 -3.78 5.24
CA LEU A 194 -7.11 -2.97 6.29
C LEU A 194 -7.70 -1.69 5.70
N GLY A 195 -9.02 -1.68 5.48
CA GLY A 195 -9.76 -0.55 4.95
C GLY A 195 -10.21 0.45 6.02
N THR A 196 -9.88 1.74 5.85
CA THR A 196 -10.37 2.86 6.69
C THR A 196 -10.60 4.13 5.85
N GLN A 197 -11.27 5.15 6.40
CA GLN A 197 -11.51 6.43 5.75
C GLN A 197 -11.06 7.60 6.65
N LEU A 198 -10.29 8.57 6.15
CA LEU A 198 -9.79 9.68 6.99
C LEU A 198 -10.91 10.55 7.58
N GLY A 199 -11.92 10.85 6.77
CA GLY A 199 -12.99 11.79 7.13
C GLY A 199 -14.14 11.77 6.13
N TYR A 200 -15.27 12.32 6.56
CA TYR A 200 -16.44 12.54 5.71
C TYR A 200 -16.73 14.04 5.65
N LEU A 201 -16.64 14.66 4.47
CA LEU A 201 -16.74 16.13 4.30
C LEU A 201 -18.17 16.62 4.00
N GLY A 202 -19.14 15.72 3.86
CA GLY A 202 -20.53 16.06 3.58
C GLY A 202 -21.34 16.49 4.81
N GLU A 203 -22.65 16.70 4.62
CA GLU A 203 -23.56 17.09 5.70
C GLU A 203 -23.53 16.09 6.87
N LEU A 204 -23.54 16.59 8.12
CA LEU A 204 -23.37 15.81 9.35
C LEU A 204 -21.99 15.13 9.52
N GLY A 205 -21.05 15.36 8.61
CA GLY A 205 -19.67 14.90 8.66
C GLY A 205 -18.76 15.75 9.55
N ASN A 206 -17.55 15.97 9.04
CA ASN A 206 -16.48 16.75 9.63
C ASN A 206 -16.11 17.93 8.72
N THR A 207 -15.56 18.99 9.31
CA THR A 207 -14.91 20.05 8.53
C THR A 207 -13.49 19.65 8.12
N VAL A 208 -12.92 20.35 7.13
CA VAL A 208 -11.51 20.20 6.76
C VAL A 208 -10.60 20.37 7.98
N ASP A 209 -10.79 21.45 8.74
CA ASP A 209 -10.02 21.72 9.96
C ASP A 209 -10.15 20.60 11.00
N GLU A 210 -11.35 20.02 11.20
CA GLU A 210 -11.53 18.89 12.14
C GLU A 210 -10.70 17.67 11.70
N VAL A 211 -10.59 17.39 10.39
CA VAL A 211 -9.77 16.28 9.85
C VAL A 211 -8.27 16.59 9.90
N ILE A 212 -7.85 17.82 9.55
CA ILE A 212 -6.45 18.26 9.64
C ILE A 212 -5.94 18.18 11.08
N ASN A 213 -6.70 18.73 12.04
CA ASN A 213 -6.37 18.64 13.46
C ASN A 213 -6.30 17.17 13.92
N MET A 214 -7.22 16.31 13.44
CA MET A 214 -7.21 14.88 13.76
C MET A 214 -5.92 14.20 13.30
N ILE A 215 -5.44 14.48 12.09
CA ILE A 215 -4.17 13.95 11.59
C ILE A 215 -3.01 14.41 12.49
N ASP A 216 -2.95 15.70 12.82
CA ASP A 216 -1.88 16.29 13.62
C ASP A 216 -1.79 15.68 15.04
N TYR A 217 -2.91 15.66 15.78
CA TYR A 217 -2.89 15.11 17.14
C TYR A 217 -2.77 13.59 17.17
N SER A 218 -3.16 12.90 16.09
CA SER A 218 -2.98 11.44 15.97
C SER A 218 -1.51 11.08 15.77
N ALA A 219 -0.82 11.74 14.84
CA ALA A 219 0.60 11.52 14.62
C ALA A 219 1.46 11.97 15.81
N ALA A 220 1.11 13.08 16.46
CA ALA A 220 1.82 13.57 17.64
C ALA A 220 1.65 12.68 18.89
N ALA A 221 0.67 11.78 18.92
CA ALA A 221 0.43 10.87 20.04
C ALA A 221 1.27 9.57 19.97
N ASP A 222 1.79 9.20 18.79
CA ASP A 222 2.49 7.94 18.53
C ASP A 222 3.66 7.69 19.51
N GLY A 223 3.64 6.53 20.16
CA GLY A 223 4.67 6.12 21.13
C GLY A 223 4.87 7.03 22.35
N THR A 224 3.94 7.95 22.64
CA THR A 224 4.08 8.88 23.77
C THR A 224 3.65 8.31 25.12
N PHE A 225 2.93 7.17 25.14
CA PHE A 225 2.34 6.55 26.33
C PHE A 225 1.56 7.57 27.20
N PRO A 226 0.52 8.22 26.64
CA PRO A 226 -0.21 9.29 27.33
C PRO A 226 -0.88 8.80 28.62
N ASP A 227 -0.81 9.61 29.69
CA ASP A 227 -1.50 9.28 30.94
C ASP A 227 -3.00 9.57 30.84
N GLY A 228 -3.81 8.62 31.27
CA GLY A 228 -5.26 8.70 31.27
C GLY A 228 -5.93 7.34 31.37
N THR A 229 -7.22 7.29 31.09
CA THR A 229 -8.11 6.17 31.40
C THR A 229 -8.97 5.77 30.20
N PHE A 230 -9.12 4.46 29.98
CA PHE A 230 -10.12 3.91 29.06
C PHE A 230 -11.47 3.75 29.76
N TYR A 231 -12.53 4.34 29.20
CA TYR A 231 -13.86 4.36 29.80
C TYR A 231 -14.83 3.43 29.05
N PHE A 232 -15.35 2.44 29.78
CA PHE A 232 -16.37 1.52 29.30
C PHE A 232 -17.70 1.88 29.97
N MET A 233 -18.69 2.26 29.17
CA MET A 233 -19.94 2.86 29.64
C MET A 233 -21.09 1.86 29.47
N GLU A 234 -21.52 1.22 30.57
CA GLU A 234 -22.77 0.47 30.61
C GLU A 234 -23.94 1.45 30.77
N THR A 235 -24.89 1.46 29.84
CA THR A 235 -26.02 2.39 29.82
C THR A 235 -27.34 1.69 30.10
N THR A 236 -28.39 2.47 30.38
CA THR A 236 -29.75 1.92 30.56
C THR A 236 -30.47 1.57 29.25
N ASP A 237 -29.79 1.60 28.09
CA ASP A 237 -30.33 1.13 26.80
C ASP A 237 -29.88 -0.32 26.53
N PRO A 238 -30.68 -1.35 26.88
CA PRO A 238 -30.26 -2.74 26.77
C PRO A 238 -30.13 -3.22 25.32
N LEU A 239 -30.67 -2.48 24.33
CA LEU A 239 -30.50 -2.82 22.92
C LEU A 239 -29.12 -2.39 22.41
N ARG A 240 -28.53 -1.36 23.01
CA ARG A 240 -27.28 -0.74 22.56
C ARG A 240 -26.08 -1.02 23.46
N SER A 241 -26.28 -1.05 24.77
CA SER A 241 -25.24 -1.39 25.73
C SER A 241 -25.06 -2.91 25.83
N GLY A 242 -26.19 -3.63 25.98
CA GLY A 242 -26.23 -5.08 26.20
C GLY A 242 -25.41 -5.98 25.26
N PRO A 243 -25.18 -5.65 23.97
CA PRO A 243 -24.26 -6.40 23.12
C PRO A 243 -22.78 -6.39 23.58
N ARG A 244 -22.38 -5.45 24.45
CA ARG A 244 -20.98 -5.25 24.89
C ARG A 244 -20.77 -5.26 26.41
N ASP A 245 -21.75 -4.91 27.22
CA ASP A 245 -21.58 -4.74 28.69
C ASP A 245 -20.91 -5.94 29.38
N ASN A 246 -21.30 -7.17 29.01
CA ASN A 246 -20.75 -8.40 29.58
C ASN A 246 -19.27 -8.68 29.23
N GLN A 247 -18.64 -7.82 28.42
CA GLN A 247 -17.23 -7.87 28.04
C GLN A 247 -16.37 -6.93 28.90
N PHE A 248 -16.97 -5.90 29.52
CA PHE A 248 -16.23 -4.75 30.07
C PHE A 248 -15.35 -5.11 31.27
N ASP A 249 -15.90 -5.73 32.33
CA ASP A 249 -15.14 -6.07 33.55
C ASP A 249 -13.86 -6.87 33.26
N ALA A 250 -13.96 -7.87 32.37
CA ALA A 250 -12.83 -8.73 32.02
C ALA A 250 -11.72 -7.99 31.25
N VAL A 251 -12.09 -7.00 30.43
CA VAL A 251 -11.13 -6.18 29.68
C VAL A 251 -10.54 -5.08 30.55
N VAL A 252 -11.34 -4.43 31.39
CA VAL A 252 -10.89 -3.45 32.38
C VAL A 252 -9.81 -4.07 33.27
N GLN A 253 -10.06 -5.27 33.82
CA GLN A 253 -9.06 -5.97 34.62
C GLN A 253 -7.80 -6.31 33.79
N ALA A 254 -7.94 -6.76 32.55
CA ALA A 254 -6.80 -7.08 31.69
C ALA A 254 -5.91 -5.85 31.35
N ILE A 255 -6.49 -4.65 31.24
CA ILE A 255 -5.73 -3.40 31.06
C ILE A 255 -5.03 -3.01 32.37
N ILE A 256 -5.71 -3.14 33.51
CA ILE A 256 -5.15 -2.86 34.85
C ILE A 256 -3.98 -3.81 35.18
N ASP A 257 -4.09 -5.09 34.82
CA ASP A 257 -3.05 -6.11 35.03
C ASP A 257 -1.79 -5.82 34.18
N LEU A 258 -1.92 -5.06 33.09
CA LEU A 258 -0.82 -4.55 32.26
C LEU A 258 -0.31 -3.17 32.73
N GLY A 259 -0.87 -2.60 33.79
CA GLY A 259 -0.47 -1.31 34.37
C GLY A 259 -1.19 -0.09 33.78
N GLY A 260 -2.15 -0.27 32.88
CA GLY A 260 -3.00 0.81 32.36
C GLY A 260 -4.12 1.20 33.33
N LYS A 261 -4.81 2.31 33.05
CA LYS A 261 -6.05 2.69 33.76
C LYS A 261 -7.25 2.41 32.88
N ALA A 262 -8.26 1.75 33.44
CA ALA A 262 -9.54 1.53 32.79
C ALA A 262 -10.66 1.56 33.84
N GLU A 263 -11.82 2.08 33.47
CA GLU A 263 -12.99 2.15 34.34
C GLU A 263 -14.24 1.63 33.62
N HIS A 264 -14.96 0.72 34.27
CA HIS A 264 -16.32 0.36 33.90
C HIS A 264 -17.30 1.22 34.71
N LEU A 265 -18.07 2.07 34.03
CA LEU A 265 -19.01 3.01 34.63
C LEU A 265 -20.45 2.61 34.28
N CYS A 266 -21.17 2.03 35.24
CA CYS A 266 -22.60 1.79 35.06
C CYS A 266 -23.40 3.09 34.97
N CYS A 267 -24.50 2.96 34.25
CA CYS A 267 -25.70 3.75 34.36
C CYS A 267 -25.49 5.19 33.83
N SER A 268 -24.43 5.42 33.06
CA SER A 268 -23.99 6.71 32.52
C SER A 268 -23.71 6.58 31.03
N VAL A 269 -24.13 7.55 30.21
CA VAL A 269 -23.99 7.47 28.73
C VAL A 269 -22.61 7.90 28.25
N LEU A 270 -21.98 8.84 28.96
CA LEU A 270 -20.65 9.39 28.66
C LEU A 270 -19.88 9.61 29.97
N PRO A 271 -18.53 9.60 29.95
CA PRO A 271 -17.68 9.84 31.12
C PRO A 271 -17.64 11.34 31.49
N GLY A 272 -18.78 11.92 31.86
CA GLY A 272 -18.89 13.34 32.25
C GLY A 272 -18.06 13.67 33.49
N GLY A 273 -17.39 14.82 33.47
CA GLY A 273 -16.44 15.29 34.47
C GLY A 273 -15.06 14.61 34.40
N ARG A 274 -14.76 13.87 33.32
CA ARG A 274 -13.45 13.21 33.09
C ARG A 274 -12.69 13.92 31.97
N HIS A 275 -11.41 14.18 32.22
CA HIS A 275 -10.57 14.98 31.31
C HIS A 275 -9.32 14.22 30.83
N ASP A 276 -9.32 12.90 30.98
CA ASP A 276 -8.19 11.99 30.78
C ASP A 276 -8.56 10.81 29.86
N ILE A 277 -9.49 11.01 28.92
CA ILE A 277 -10.08 9.90 28.15
C ILE A 277 -9.10 9.43 27.06
N LEU A 278 -8.49 8.26 27.26
CA LEU A 278 -7.68 7.54 26.26
C LEU A 278 -8.52 6.71 25.30
N GLY A 279 -9.80 6.54 25.62
CA GLY A 279 -10.79 5.93 24.76
C GLY A 279 -12.12 5.78 25.47
N CYS A 280 -13.21 5.74 24.69
CA CYS A 280 -14.57 5.61 25.22
C CYS A 280 -15.35 4.59 24.41
N MET A 281 -16.00 3.63 25.09
CA MET A 281 -16.90 2.67 24.48
C MET A 281 -18.27 2.78 25.16
N THR A 282 -19.31 3.20 24.44
CA THR A 282 -20.67 3.37 25.00
C THR A 282 -21.75 2.75 24.12
N GLY A 283 -23.00 2.67 24.61
CA GLY A 283 -24.15 2.16 23.88
C GLY A 283 -25.37 3.05 24.07
N ALA A 284 -25.60 4.00 23.16
CA ALA A 284 -26.75 4.92 23.23
C ALA A 284 -27.13 5.49 21.86
N ALA A 285 -28.42 5.77 21.66
CA ALA A 285 -28.95 6.33 20.42
C ALA A 285 -28.52 7.79 20.17
N GLY A 286 -28.30 8.54 21.24
CA GLY A 286 -28.01 9.97 21.17
C GLY A 286 -27.09 10.42 22.31
N PRO A 287 -25.84 9.92 22.40
CA PRO A 287 -24.86 10.49 23.30
C PRO A 287 -24.66 11.97 22.96
N ASN A 288 -24.69 12.83 23.98
CA ASN A 288 -24.46 14.28 23.85
C ASN A 288 -22.96 14.58 23.84
N ILE A 289 -22.25 14.13 22.80
CA ILE A 289 -20.78 14.20 22.70
C ILE A 289 -20.32 15.66 22.81
N ASP A 290 -20.89 16.55 21.99
CA ASP A 290 -20.51 17.98 21.91
C ASP A 290 -20.85 18.80 23.16
N GLY A 291 -21.80 18.35 23.97
CA GLY A 291 -22.33 19.10 25.12
C GLY A 291 -22.03 18.49 26.48
N THR A 292 -21.22 17.43 26.54
CA THR A 292 -20.79 16.81 27.80
C THR A 292 -19.46 17.43 28.23
N ASP A 293 -19.37 17.82 29.50
CA ASP A 293 -18.12 18.28 30.10
C ASP A 293 -17.15 17.09 30.20
N MET A 294 -16.26 16.95 29.22
CA MET A 294 -15.24 15.91 29.16
C MET A 294 -14.06 16.33 28.26
N THR A 295 -12.93 15.63 28.34
CA THR A 295 -11.78 15.87 27.45
C THR A 295 -11.19 14.56 26.95
N ILE A 296 -11.22 14.41 25.63
CA ILE A 296 -10.62 13.32 24.88
C ILE A 296 -9.15 13.65 24.64
N GLN A 297 -8.27 12.67 24.88
CA GLN A 297 -6.83 12.83 24.72
C GLN A 297 -6.40 12.51 23.27
N PRO A 298 -5.35 13.16 22.75
CA PRO A 298 -4.71 12.77 21.50
C PRO A 298 -4.43 11.27 21.43
N GLY A 299 -4.71 10.66 20.28
CA GLY A 299 -4.57 9.22 20.09
C GLY A 299 -5.80 8.39 20.50
N ALA A 300 -6.82 8.97 21.12
CA ALA A 300 -7.95 8.18 21.65
C ALA A 300 -8.88 7.61 20.58
N PHE A 301 -9.31 6.35 20.75
CA PHE A 301 -10.42 5.77 20.00
C PHE A 301 -11.73 5.84 20.80
N CYS A 302 -12.76 6.46 20.24
CA CYS A 302 -14.07 6.60 20.86
C CYS A 302 -15.19 6.13 19.93
N ASP A 303 -16.10 5.30 20.43
CA ASP A 303 -17.28 4.83 19.67
C ASP A 303 -18.56 4.81 20.51
N HIS A 304 -19.69 4.68 19.80
CA HIS A 304 -20.98 4.41 20.42
C HIS A 304 -21.77 3.39 19.59
N LEU A 305 -22.20 2.30 20.23
CA LEU A 305 -23.01 1.27 19.57
C LEU A 305 -24.41 1.83 19.33
N THR A 306 -24.71 2.11 18.06
CA THR A 306 -26.05 2.46 17.60
C THR A 306 -26.18 2.28 16.08
N SER A 307 -27.40 2.11 15.59
CA SER A 307 -27.70 2.12 14.15
C SER A 307 -27.27 3.45 13.51
N TYR A 308 -26.97 3.48 12.21
CA TYR A 308 -26.84 4.74 11.45
C TYR A 308 -25.79 5.75 11.96
N ALA A 309 -24.88 5.36 12.87
CA ALA A 309 -23.84 6.24 13.42
C ALA A 309 -22.87 6.73 12.34
N GLY A 310 -22.60 5.89 11.33
CA GLY A 310 -21.87 6.22 10.11
C GLY A 310 -22.77 6.51 8.90
N ASN A 311 -24.10 6.69 9.10
CA ASN A 311 -25.01 7.08 8.03
C ASN A 311 -25.26 8.58 8.04
N PHE A 312 -24.51 9.31 7.22
CA PHE A 312 -24.59 10.76 7.15
C PHE A 312 -25.78 11.29 6.33
N SER A 313 -26.52 10.42 5.62
CA SER A 313 -27.74 10.80 4.88
C SER A 313 -28.98 11.05 5.76
N THR A 314 -28.84 11.04 7.09
CA THR A 314 -29.97 11.22 8.03
C THR A 314 -29.51 11.79 9.37
N ALA A 315 -30.23 12.78 9.90
CA ALA A 315 -29.99 13.31 11.25
C ALA A 315 -30.46 12.37 12.39
N SER A 316 -30.92 11.15 12.07
CA SER A 316 -31.26 10.14 13.08
C SER A 316 -30.01 9.62 13.79
N GLN A 317 -30.00 9.73 15.13
CA GLN A 317 -28.93 9.26 16.03
C GLN A 317 -27.61 10.05 15.89
N THR A 318 -26.85 10.18 16.99
CA THR A 318 -25.59 10.95 16.98
C THR A 318 -24.59 10.34 15.99
N LYS A 319 -23.84 11.19 15.27
CA LYS A 319 -22.87 10.74 14.26
C LYS A 319 -21.49 10.50 14.84
N MET A 320 -20.82 9.48 14.31
CA MET A 320 -19.45 9.12 14.68
C MET A 320 -18.44 10.23 14.41
N SER A 321 -18.70 11.09 13.41
CA SER A 321 -17.93 12.31 13.12
C SER A 321 -17.78 13.24 14.32
N ARG A 322 -18.75 13.27 15.25
CA ARG A 322 -18.68 14.12 16.44
C ARG A 322 -17.61 13.65 17.44
N TRP A 323 -17.17 12.39 17.41
CA TRP A 323 -16.01 11.96 18.20
C TRP A 323 -14.72 12.61 17.68
N ILE A 324 -14.52 12.62 16.37
CA ILE A 324 -13.37 13.28 15.73
C ILE A 324 -13.37 14.79 16.05
N ALA A 325 -14.53 15.44 15.91
CA ALA A 325 -14.72 16.85 16.22
C ALA A 325 -14.45 17.23 17.69
N ASN A 326 -14.44 16.26 18.60
CA ASN A 326 -14.15 16.46 20.04
C ASN A 326 -12.79 15.86 20.45
N GLY A 327 -11.92 15.50 19.50
CA GLY A 327 -10.52 15.13 19.76
C GLY A 327 -10.18 13.63 19.69
N ALA A 328 -11.08 12.77 19.21
CA ALA A 328 -10.76 11.36 18.98
C ALA A 328 -9.98 11.14 17.67
N SER A 329 -8.92 10.34 17.71
CA SER A 329 -8.13 9.94 16.54
C SER A 329 -8.85 8.94 15.64
N GLY A 330 -9.90 8.29 16.15
CA GLY A 330 -10.75 7.44 15.34
C GLY A 330 -12.06 7.02 16.02
N SER A 331 -13.01 6.58 15.20
CA SER A 331 -14.31 6.10 15.62
C SER A 331 -14.81 4.98 14.69
N HIS A 332 -15.80 4.21 15.15
CA HIS A 332 -16.53 3.21 14.37
C HIS A 332 -18.03 3.51 14.35
N GLY A 333 -18.70 3.28 13.22
CA GLY A 333 -20.14 3.48 13.09
C GLY A 333 -20.73 2.81 11.86
N GLU A 334 -22.03 2.51 11.91
CA GLU A 334 -22.71 1.70 10.88
C GLU A 334 -23.40 2.58 9.83
N VAL A 335 -23.18 2.30 8.54
CA VAL A 335 -23.72 3.09 7.40
C VAL A 335 -25.17 2.76 7.03
N GLU A 336 -25.74 1.71 7.61
CA GLU A 336 -27.14 1.28 7.49
C GLU A 336 -27.58 0.63 8.83
N GLU A 337 -28.81 0.13 8.93
CA GLU A 337 -29.27 -0.63 10.10
C GLU A 337 -28.45 -1.92 10.26
N PRO A 338 -27.67 -2.07 11.34
CA PRO A 338 -26.83 -3.26 11.56
C PRO A 338 -27.60 -4.37 12.28
N CYS A 339 -28.70 -4.04 12.96
CA CYS A 339 -29.19 -4.78 14.13
C CYS A 339 -28.13 -4.91 15.24
N ASN A 340 -28.56 -5.22 16.47
CA ASN A 340 -27.67 -5.21 17.64
C ASN A 340 -26.81 -6.49 17.78
N TYR A 341 -26.34 -7.05 16.66
CA TYR A 341 -25.41 -8.17 16.65
C TYR A 341 -24.04 -7.71 17.14
N SER A 342 -23.62 -8.17 18.31
CA SER A 342 -22.35 -7.75 18.95
C SER A 342 -21.11 -7.91 18.06
N GLY A 343 -21.12 -8.84 17.11
CA GLY A 343 -20.00 -9.07 16.21
C GLY A 343 -19.83 -8.06 15.06
N LYS A 344 -20.82 -7.20 14.78
CA LYS A 344 -20.67 -6.09 13.83
C LYS A 344 -19.94 -4.88 14.43
N PHE A 345 -19.92 -4.77 15.77
CA PHE A 345 -19.31 -3.65 16.48
C PHE A 345 -17.96 -4.05 17.11
N PRO A 346 -17.07 -3.08 17.40
CA PRO A 346 -15.83 -3.34 18.12
C PRO A 346 -16.10 -4.01 19.47
N HIS A 347 -15.53 -5.20 19.67
CA HIS A 347 -15.47 -5.85 20.97
C HIS A 347 -14.65 -4.99 21.93
N ALA A 348 -14.99 -4.98 23.21
CA ALA A 348 -14.24 -4.26 24.26
C ALA A 348 -12.71 -4.50 24.24
N ARG A 349 -12.23 -5.65 23.72
CA ARG A 349 -10.79 -5.92 23.55
C ARG A 349 -10.08 -4.98 22.57
N MET A 350 -10.79 -4.15 21.80
CA MET A 350 -10.20 -3.09 20.97
C MET A 350 -9.19 -2.27 21.78
N HIS A 351 -9.61 -1.69 22.92
CA HIS A 351 -8.73 -0.87 23.77
C HIS A 351 -7.60 -1.66 24.41
N LEU A 352 -7.76 -2.97 24.62
CA LEU A 352 -6.68 -3.85 25.12
C LEU A 352 -5.62 -4.13 24.04
N TYR A 353 -6.04 -4.37 22.79
CA TYR A 353 -5.12 -4.52 21.66
C TYR A 353 -4.36 -3.21 21.40
N TYR A 354 -5.06 -2.09 21.51
CA TYR A 354 -4.51 -0.76 21.32
C TYR A 354 -3.51 -0.37 22.42
N PHE A 355 -3.84 -0.64 23.69
CA PHE A 355 -2.93 -0.44 24.82
C PHE A 355 -1.69 -1.35 24.77
N LYS A 356 -1.76 -2.48 24.05
CA LYS A 356 -0.60 -3.34 23.75
C LYS A 356 0.29 -2.83 22.60
N GLY A 357 -0.07 -1.74 21.93
CA GLY A 357 0.76 -1.10 20.91
C GLY A 357 0.42 -1.45 19.47
N LEU A 358 -0.68 -2.18 19.18
CA LEU A 358 -1.19 -2.24 17.81
C LEU A 358 -1.69 -0.87 17.35
N THR A 359 -1.67 -0.63 16.03
CA THR A 359 -2.27 0.58 15.46
C THR A 359 -3.78 0.64 15.70
N LEU A 360 -4.38 1.82 15.53
CA LEU A 360 -5.82 2.03 15.67
C LEU A 360 -6.59 1.14 14.67
N GLY A 361 -6.15 1.13 13.42
CA GLY A 361 -6.74 0.30 12.36
C GLY A 361 -6.73 -1.19 12.73
N GLU A 362 -5.57 -1.72 13.13
CA GLU A 362 -5.40 -3.13 13.55
C GLU A 362 -6.28 -3.45 14.75
N SER A 363 -6.26 -2.58 15.77
CA SER A 363 -7.02 -2.77 17.00
C SER A 363 -8.53 -2.83 16.75
N VAL A 364 -9.04 -1.97 15.86
CA VAL A 364 -10.44 -2.01 15.44
C VAL A 364 -10.71 -3.30 14.66
N PHE A 365 -9.96 -3.59 13.59
CA PHE A 365 -10.23 -4.75 12.74
C PHE A 365 -10.11 -6.08 13.49
N ARG A 366 -9.12 -6.21 14.39
CA ARG A 366 -8.94 -7.40 15.26
C ARG A 366 -10.07 -7.58 16.29
N SER A 367 -10.80 -6.52 16.62
CA SER A 367 -11.92 -6.53 17.55
C SER A 367 -13.28 -6.83 16.91
N LEU A 368 -13.40 -6.69 15.59
CA LEU A 368 -14.61 -6.95 14.82
C LEU A 368 -14.74 -8.45 14.51
N ARG A 369 -15.80 -9.10 15.02
CA ARG A 369 -15.99 -10.56 14.88
C ARG A 369 -16.54 -10.95 13.51
N TYR A 370 -17.35 -10.10 12.91
CA TYR A 370 -17.89 -10.28 11.57
C TYR A 370 -17.18 -9.36 10.60
N VAL A 371 -17.23 -9.70 9.31
CA VAL A 371 -16.77 -8.81 8.25
C VAL A 371 -17.55 -7.50 8.32
N PRO A 372 -16.89 -6.32 8.36
CA PRO A 372 -17.56 -5.03 8.56
C PRO A 372 -18.16 -4.50 7.26
N PHE A 373 -19.08 -5.24 6.64
CA PHE A 373 -19.80 -4.82 5.44
C PHE A 373 -20.40 -3.42 5.62
N GLN A 374 -21.12 -3.21 6.72
CA GLN A 374 -21.81 -1.96 7.05
C GLN A 374 -20.97 -1.04 7.98
N GLY A 375 -19.88 -1.56 8.55
CA GLY A 375 -19.05 -0.87 9.54
C GLY A 375 -18.04 0.07 8.90
N LEU A 376 -18.20 1.36 9.13
CA LEU A 376 -17.26 2.41 8.75
C LEU A 376 -16.27 2.66 9.89
N VAL A 377 -14.98 2.59 9.58
CA VAL A 377 -13.89 3.09 10.44
C VAL A 377 -13.49 4.46 9.91
N LEU A 378 -13.59 5.48 10.75
CA LEU A 378 -13.25 6.87 10.42
C LEU A 378 -12.10 7.35 11.30
N GLY A 379 -11.12 8.04 10.71
CA GLY A 379 -9.95 8.58 11.41
C GLY A 379 -8.62 8.07 10.84
N ASP A 380 -7.52 8.26 11.59
CA ASP A 380 -6.17 7.88 11.18
C ASP A 380 -5.86 6.42 11.61
N PRO A 381 -5.70 5.47 10.67
CA PRO A 381 -5.47 4.07 11.00
C PRO A 381 -4.10 3.80 11.62
N LEU A 382 -3.08 4.63 11.35
CA LEU A 382 -1.69 4.40 11.77
C LEU A 382 -1.42 4.85 13.21
N THR A 383 -2.35 5.58 13.82
CA THR A 383 -2.27 6.07 15.20
C THR A 383 -1.92 4.94 16.18
N ARG A 384 -0.87 5.13 17.00
CA ARG A 384 -0.29 4.07 17.84
C ARG A 384 0.38 4.63 19.13
N PRO A 385 -0.38 5.23 20.05
CA PRO A 385 0.15 5.98 21.20
C PRO A 385 0.85 5.11 22.26
N PHE A 386 0.59 3.80 22.28
CA PHE A 386 1.19 2.84 23.23
C PHE A 386 2.22 1.91 22.56
N ALA A 387 2.71 2.25 21.38
CA ALA A 387 3.70 1.46 20.65
C ALA A 387 5.13 1.82 21.03
N HIS A 388 5.99 0.82 21.22
CA HIS A 388 7.42 1.01 21.48
C HIS A 388 8.18 1.17 20.16
N ILE A 389 8.06 2.33 19.51
CA ILE A 389 8.62 2.59 18.18
C ILE A 389 10.15 2.49 18.20
N PRO A 390 10.77 1.64 17.35
CA PRO A 390 12.21 1.59 17.19
C PRO A 390 12.80 2.93 16.72
N ALA A 391 13.90 3.35 17.34
CA ALA A 391 14.74 4.44 16.85
C ALA A 391 15.78 3.85 15.88
N VAL A 392 15.81 4.31 14.64
CA VAL A 392 16.63 3.77 13.53
C VAL A 392 17.66 4.80 13.07
N THR A 393 18.87 4.36 12.75
CA THR A 393 19.96 5.18 12.23
C THR A 393 20.70 4.45 11.10
N VAL A 394 21.20 5.22 10.13
CA VAL A 394 22.04 4.75 9.01
C VAL A 394 23.20 5.73 8.88
N ASP A 395 24.17 5.63 9.80
CA ASP A 395 25.25 6.62 9.95
C ASP A 395 26.22 6.66 8.75
N ASP A 396 26.23 5.63 7.91
CA ASP A 396 26.99 5.54 6.66
C ASP A 396 26.18 5.90 5.40
N ALA A 397 24.96 6.44 5.55
CA ALA A 397 24.16 6.94 4.45
C ALA A 397 24.92 8.01 3.62
N PRO A 398 25.01 7.88 2.29
CA PRO A 398 25.74 8.83 1.45
C PRO A 398 25.20 10.26 1.51
N ILE A 399 26.10 11.23 1.65
CA ILE A 399 25.81 12.67 1.66
C ILE A 399 26.11 13.37 0.31
N GLY A 400 26.26 12.59 -0.76
CA GLY A 400 26.59 13.06 -2.10
C GLY A 400 26.60 11.91 -3.11
N PRO A 401 26.97 12.17 -4.38
CA PRO A 401 26.79 11.23 -5.49
C PRO A 401 27.48 9.88 -5.28
N VAL A 402 26.77 8.78 -5.56
CA VAL A 402 27.28 7.40 -5.52
C VAL A 402 27.04 6.65 -6.84
N SER A 403 27.81 5.58 -7.06
CA SER A 403 27.68 4.69 -8.21
C SER A 403 28.22 3.29 -7.95
N GLY A 404 27.63 2.28 -8.62
CA GLY A 404 27.99 0.87 -8.48
C GLY A 404 27.41 0.21 -7.23
N ASP A 405 28.10 -0.80 -6.72
CA ASP A 405 27.74 -1.46 -5.45
C ASP A 405 28.12 -0.55 -4.25
N ILE A 406 27.14 -0.19 -3.41
CA ILE A 406 27.37 0.42 -2.10
C ILE A 406 26.88 -0.48 -0.96
N THR A 407 27.33 -0.19 0.25
CA THR A 407 26.87 -0.83 1.50
C THR A 407 26.24 0.20 2.42
N LEU A 408 25.18 -0.19 3.12
CA LEU A 408 24.55 0.60 4.19
C LEU A 408 24.48 -0.26 5.45
N THR A 409 24.81 0.33 6.60
CA THR A 409 24.88 -0.34 7.90
C THR A 409 23.75 0.16 8.79
N PRO A 410 22.59 -0.53 8.82
CA PRO A 410 21.46 -0.09 9.63
C PRO A 410 21.67 -0.45 11.11
N GLU A 411 21.42 0.51 11.99
CA GLU A 411 21.33 0.30 13.43
C GLU A 411 19.94 0.70 13.94
N ALA A 412 19.46 0.02 14.99
CA ALA A 412 18.24 0.42 15.68
C ALA A 412 18.23 -0.03 17.14
N THR A 413 17.42 0.67 17.94
CA THR A 413 17.12 0.32 19.33
C THR A 413 15.62 0.40 19.58
N THR A 414 15.08 -0.45 20.45
CA THR A 414 13.68 -0.37 20.91
C THR A 414 13.64 -0.11 22.41
N THR A 415 12.60 0.60 22.87
CA THR A 415 12.31 0.79 24.30
C THR A 415 11.43 -0.32 24.88
N HIS A 416 10.98 -1.28 24.04
CA HIS A 416 10.15 -2.39 24.48
C HIS A 416 10.90 -3.25 25.52
N PRO A 417 10.29 -3.56 26.69
CA PRO A 417 11.02 -4.13 27.83
C PRO A 417 11.52 -5.57 27.62
N SER A 418 11.01 -6.28 26.60
CA SER A 418 11.34 -7.69 26.34
C SER A 418 11.49 -8.05 24.86
N ALA A 419 11.51 -7.07 23.96
CA ALA A 419 11.66 -7.31 22.52
C ALA A 419 13.02 -6.82 22.03
N LEU A 420 13.48 -7.39 20.92
CA LEU A 420 14.71 -7.04 20.22
C LEU A 420 14.36 -6.66 18.79
N ILE A 421 15.23 -5.88 18.14
CA ILE A 421 15.11 -5.64 16.69
C ILE A 421 15.25 -6.99 15.97
N ALA A 422 14.31 -7.30 15.09
CA ALA A 422 14.18 -8.58 14.40
C ALA A 422 14.73 -8.54 12.97
N ALA A 423 14.50 -7.42 12.27
CA ALA A 423 14.85 -7.23 10.87
C ALA A 423 14.87 -5.74 10.50
N PHE A 424 15.57 -5.44 9.40
CA PHE A 424 15.57 -4.15 8.72
C PHE A 424 15.16 -4.35 7.26
N ASP A 425 14.26 -3.51 6.75
CA ASP A 425 13.91 -3.42 5.32
C ASP A 425 14.46 -2.12 4.73
N LEU A 426 15.12 -2.20 3.57
CA LEU A 426 15.52 -1.03 2.77
C LEU A 426 14.48 -0.80 1.67
N TYR A 427 14.00 0.44 1.54
CA TYR A 427 13.12 0.89 0.48
C TYR A 427 13.79 1.99 -0.34
N ILE A 428 13.71 1.90 -1.67
CA ILE A 428 14.11 2.95 -2.61
C ILE A 428 12.87 3.36 -3.42
N ASP A 429 12.53 4.65 -3.41
CA ASP A 429 11.32 5.23 -4.02
C ASP A 429 10.01 4.50 -3.66
N GLY A 430 9.93 3.94 -2.45
CA GLY A 430 8.79 3.16 -1.95
C GLY A 430 8.76 1.69 -2.38
N VAL A 431 9.73 1.21 -3.15
CA VAL A 431 9.88 -0.22 -3.49
C VAL A 431 10.85 -0.87 -2.52
N LYS A 432 10.47 -2.00 -1.89
CA LYS A 432 11.38 -2.76 -1.02
C LYS A 432 12.50 -3.39 -1.84
N TRP A 433 13.73 -3.11 -1.44
CA TRP A 433 14.95 -3.65 -2.05
C TRP A 433 15.37 -4.99 -1.43
N GLU A 434 15.54 -5.02 -0.10
CA GLU A 434 16.06 -6.17 0.64
C GLU A 434 15.61 -6.11 2.11
N THR A 435 15.57 -7.28 2.76
CA THR A 435 15.39 -7.44 4.21
C THR A 435 16.66 -8.07 4.79
N VAL A 436 17.28 -7.44 5.80
CA VAL A 436 18.48 -7.96 6.49
C VAL A 436 18.25 -8.14 7.99
N PRO A 437 18.90 -9.13 8.64
CA PRO A 437 18.85 -9.29 10.09
C PRO A 437 19.76 -8.26 10.79
N PRO A 438 19.62 -8.07 12.12
CA PRO A 438 20.51 -7.19 12.88
C PRO A 438 21.99 -7.60 12.80
N ASN A 439 22.87 -6.60 12.74
CA ASN A 439 24.34 -6.73 12.56
C ASN A 439 24.77 -7.22 11.16
N ASP A 440 23.88 -7.19 10.18
CA ASP A 440 24.19 -7.41 8.76
C ASP A 440 24.09 -6.08 7.98
N VAL A 441 24.48 -6.07 6.71
CA VAL A 441 24.50 -4.85 5.87
C VAL A 441 23.65 -5.01 4.62
N PHE A 442 23.02 -3.93 4.17
CA PHE A 442 22.39 -3.90 2.85
C PHE A 442 23.46 -3.79 1.76
N HIS A 443 23.25 -4.48 0.64
CA HIS A 443 24.03 -4.31 -0.57
C HIS A 443 23.15 -3.69 -1.67
N LEU A 444 23.38 -2.40 -1.96
CA LEU A 444 22.62 -1.67 -2.98
C LEU A 444 23.46 -1.51 -4.25
N ASP A 445 23.03 -2.16 -5.33
CA ASP A 445 23.58 -1.95 -6.67
C ASP A 445 22.85 -0.77 -7.32
N THR A 446 23.51 0.40 -7.32
CA THR A 446 22.90 1.63 -7.84
C THR A 446 22.74 1.61 -9.36
N THR A 447 23.35 0.66 -10.08
CA THR A 447 23.26 0.59 -11.56
C THR A 447 21.88 0.16 -12.06
N ARG A 448 21.02 -0.34 -11.15
CA ARG A 448 19.62 -0.67 -11.41
C ARG A 448 18.68 0.55 -11.37
N PHE A 449 19.20 1.73 -11.06
CA PHE A 449 18.46 2.99 -10.93
C PHE A 449 18.96 4.02 -11.94
N GLY A 450 18.11 5.03 -12.20
CA GLY A 450 18.49 6.22 -12.94
C GLY A 450 19.59 7.03 -12.24
N ASP A 451 20.16 8.00 -12.94
CA ASP A 451 20.92 9.06 -12.27
C ASP A 451 19.93 10.05 -11.61
N GLY A 452 20.33 10.73 -10.55
CA GLY A 452 19.50 11.72 -9.85
C GLY A 452 19.14 11.35 -8.42
N PHE A 453 18.07 11.97 -7.91
CA PHE A 453 17.68 11.88 -6.50
C PHE A 453 16.56 10.87 -6.27
N HIS A 454 16.84 9.89 -5.42
CA HIS A 454 15.92 8.82 -5.02
C HIS A 454 15.62 8.89 -3.53
N ALA A 455 14.37 8.63 -3.13
CA ALA A 455 13.99 8.55 -1.74
C ALA A 455 14.49 7.24 -1.13
N MET A 456 15.14 7.29 0.02
CA MET A 456 15.70 6.13 0.71
C MET A 456 15.13 6.03 2.12
N ARG A 457 14.51 4.89 2.46
CA ARG A 457 13.97 4.62 3.80
C ARG A 457 14.49 3.29 4.32
N VAL A 458 14.88 3.26 5.58
CA VAL A 458 15.20 2.02 6.31
C VAL A 458 14.20 1.84 7.45
N VAL A 459 13.51 0.70 7.46
CA VAL A 459 12.48 0.36 8.45
C VAL A 459 13.01 -0.76 9.34
N ALA A 460 13.05 -0.56 10.65
CA ALA A 460 13.33 -1.61 11.62
C ALA A 460 12.05 -2.10 12.28
N SER A 461 11.87 -3.42 12.38
CA SER A 461 10.78 -4.05 13.14
C SER A 461 11.34 -4.82 14.33
N ASP A 462 10.62 -4.84 15.46
CA ASP A 462 10.96 -5.69 16.60
C ASP A 462 10.34 -7.10 16.53
N ASP A 463 10.76 -7.99 17.45
CA ASP A 463 10.24 -9.37 17.58
C ASP A 463 9.00 -9.50 18.49
N SER A 464 8.32 -8.38 18.80
CA SER A 464 7.05 -8.40 19.53
C SER A 464 5.90 -8.95 18.67
N ASP A 465 4.79 -9.30 19.32
CA ASP A 465 3.53 -9.66 18.63
C ASP A 465 3.03 -8.52 17.73
N GLN A 466 3.35 -7.26 18.07
CA GLN A 466 2.98 -6.03 17.35
C GLN A 466 3.95 -5.70 16.22
N LYS A 467 5.17 -6.27 16.27
CA LYS A 467 6.29 -6.04 15.32
C LYS A 467 6.51 -4.56 15.00
N THR A 468 6.48 -3.70 16.03
CA THR A 468 6.33 -2.24 15.85
C THR A 468 7.38 -1.70 14.87
N PRO A 469 6.97 -1.11 13.73
CA PRO A 469 7.91 -0.55 12.77
C PRO A 469 8.35 0.87 13.17
N GLY A 470 9.65 1.12 13.16
CA GLY A 470 10.28 2.44 13.25
C GLY A 470 11.13 2.68 12.00
N ALA A 471 11.29 3.94 11.58
CA ALA A 471 11.92 4.26 10.31
C ALA A 471 13.00 5.35 10.43
N TRP A 472 13.98 5.26 9.54
CA TRP A 472 14.91 6.33 9.17
C TRP A 472 14.61 6.74 7.72
N ASP A 473 14.53 8.05 7.48
CA ASP A 473 14.26 8.65 6.17
C ASP A 473 15.46 9.45 5.68
N GLY A 474 15.76 9.33 4.39
CA GLY A 474 16.80 10.08 3.71
C GLY A 474 16.64 10.10 2.19
N THR A 475 17.68 10.59 1.52
CA THR A 475 17.73 10.72 0.07
C THR A 475 19.10 10.26 -0.41
N ILE A 476 19.17 9.59 -1.55
CA ILE A 476 20.41 9.15 -2.19
C ILE A 476 20.52 9.79 -3.58
N GLU A 477 21.68 10.38 -3.87
CA GLU A 477 22.01 10.91 -5.21
C GLU A 477 22.82 9.84 -5.97
N ILE A 478 22.24 9.30 -7.05
CA ILE A 478 22.86 8.27 -7.89
C ILE A 478 23.46 8.95 -9.13
N ASN A 479 24.67 8.55 -9.50
CA ASN A 479 25.40 9.12 -10.63
C ASN A 479 26.25 8.04 -11.31
N ASN A 480 25.58 7.14 -12.02
CA ASN A 480 26.19 6.04 -12.77
C ASN A 480 26.78 6.51 -14.11
N VAL A 481 26.17 7.50 -14.78
CA VAL A 481 26.55 7.91 -16.15
C VAL A 481 26.82 9.41 -16.34
N GLY A 482 26.68 10.23 -15.29
CA GLY A 482 26.95 11.67 -15.36
C GLY A 482 25.78 12.51 -15.85
N ARG A 483 24.54 12.00 -15.79
CA ARG A 483 23.33 12.77 -16.08
C ARG A 483 22.79 13.43 -14.82
N SER A 484 21.98 14.47 -15.03
CA SER A 484 21.37 15.27 -13.97
C SER A 484 20.06 15.89 -14.46
N ALA A 485 19.19 16.25 -13.52
CA ALA A 485 17.97 16.98 -13.76
C ALA A 485 17.77 18.05 -12.66
N SER A 486 17.09 19.14 -13.01
CA SER A 486 16.83 20.28 -12.13
C SER A 486 15.46 20.88 -12.43
N LEU A 487 14.73 21.25 -11.38
CA LEU A 487 13.44 21.92 -11.45
C LEU A 487 13.56 23.28 -10.75
N GLU A 488 13.20 24.36 -11.45
CA GLU A 488 12.99 25.67 -10.83
C GLU A 488 11.50 26.04 -10.94
N ILE A 489 10.90 26.51 -9.85
CA ILE A 489 9.49 26.94 -9.83
C ILE A 489 9.39 28.38 -9.34
N THR A 490 8.60 29.21 -10.01
CA THR A 490 8.30 30.59 -9.58
C THR A 490 6.83 30.94 -9.81
N PRO A 491 6.11 31.50 -8.81
CA PRO A 491 6.51 31.66 -7.41
C PRO A 491 6.64 30.29 -6.70
N THR A 492 7.05 30.25 -5.43
CA THR A 492 7.01 29.03 -4.59
C THR A 492 5.84 29.01 -3.60
N THR A 493 5.05 30.08 -3.56
CA THR A 493 3.89 30.25 -2.67
C THR A 493 2.72 30.85 -3.44
N GLY A 494 1.50 30.40 -3.16
CA GLY A 494 0.30 30.89 -3.84
C GLY A 494 -0.99 30.28 -3.30
N ASP A 495 -2.07 30.44 -4.07
CA ASP A 495 -3.39 29.82 -3.85
C ASP A 495 -3.73 28.83 -4.98
N LEU A 496 -4.95 28.28 -4.99
CA LEU A 496 -5.37 27.29 -6.00
C LEU A 496 -5.37 27.86 -7.45
N ALA A 497 -5.65 29.15 -7.64
CA ALA A 497 -5.61 29.83 -8.94
C ALA A 497 -4.22 30.39 -9.31
N THR A 498 -3.22 30.26 -8.44
CA THR A 498 -1.89 30.79 -8.72
C THR A 498 -1.17 29.98 -9.78
N ALA A 499 -0.69 30.65 -10.83
CA ALA A 499 0.14 30.05 -11.87
C ALA A 499 1.59 29.87 -11.39
N PHE A 500 2.03 28.62 -11.28
CA PHE A 500 3.40 28.22 -10.98
C PHE A 500 4.13 27.91 -12.29
N GLN A 501 5.19 28.65 -12.59
CA GLN A 501 6.02 28.44 -13.78
C GLN A 501 7.17 27.50 -13.45
N CYS A 502 7.11 26.29 -14.01
CA CYS A 502 8.09 25.22 -13.81
C CYS A 502 9.07 25.22 -14.98
N THR A 503 10.34 25.55 -14.72
CA THR A 503 11.44 25.40 -15.69
C THR A 503 12.13 24.06 -15.45
N LEU A 504 12.13 23.19 -16.47
CA LEU A 504 12.71 21.85 -16.40
C LEU A 504 14.01 21.84 -17.21
N ASP A 505 15.12 21.52 -16.58
CA ASP A 505 16.45 21.49 -17.22
C ASP A 505 17.30 20.32 -16.71
N GLY A 506 18.43 20.04 -17.37
CA GLY A 506 19.29 18.91 -17.02
C GLY A 506 20.44 18.67 -17.99
N THR A 507 20.99 17.47 -17.99
CA THR A 507 22.07 17.10 -18.91
C THR A 507 21.58 16.96 -20.35
N ALA A 508 22.20 17.66 -21.29
CA ALA A 508 21.81 17.60 -22.70
C ALA A 508 21.99 16.20 -23.30
N GLY A 509 21.01 15.75 -24.09
CA GLY A 509 21.00 14.48 -24.80
C GLY A 509 19.76 14.32 -25.67
N ASP A 510 19.52 13.11 -26.18
CA ASP A 510 18.30 12.76 -26.91
C ASP A 510 17.14 12.58 -25.90
N VAL A 511 16.55 13.70 -25.47
CA VAL A 511 15.41 13.73 -24.55
C VAL A 511 14.11 13.44 -25.29
N ILE A 512 13.30 12.52 -24.77
CA ILE A 512 11.91 12.29 -25.23
C ILE A 512 11.00 13.37 -24.64
N GLU A 513 11.04 13.53 -23.31
CA GLU A 513 10.22 14.48 -22.56
C GLU A 513 10.83 14.75 -21.17
N ALA A 514 10.48 15.90 -20.59
CA ALA A 514 10.71 16.20 -19.18
C ALA A 514 9.35 16.42 -18.48
N ARG A 515 9.22 15.94 -17.24
CA ARG A 515 7.96 15.80 -16.51
C ARG A 515 8.07 16.45 -15.14
N VAL A 516 7.10 17.26 -14.75
CA VAL A 516 6.90 17.63 -13.34
C VAL A 516 6.10 16.52 -12.67
N LEU A 517 6.66 15.92 -11.63
CA LEU A 517 6.04 14.87 -10.84
C LEU A 517 5.57 15.40 -9.48
N HIS A 518 4.35 15.00 -9.09
CA HIS A 518 3.79 15.18 -7.76
C HIS A 518 3.26 13.83 -7.27
N ASN A 519 3.70 13.34 -6.10
CA ASN A 519 3.25 12.05 -5.54
C ASN A 519 3.24 10.92 -6.60
N GLY A 520 4.31 10.81 -7.39
CA GLY A 520 4.47 9.79 -8.45
C GLY A 520 3.65 9.98 -9.73
N ARG A 521 2.71 10.95 -9.81
CA ARG A 521 1.99 11.28 -11.05
C ARG A 521 2.62 12.45 -11.80
N VAL A 522 2.51 12.44 -13.12
CA VAL A 522 2.83 13.58 -13.99
C VAL A 522 1.73 14.63 -13.83
N VAL A 523 2.13 15.89 -13.57
CA VAL A 523 1.19 17.04 -13.50
C VAL A 523 1.41 18.06 -14.63
N ALA A 524 2.62 18.12 -15.19
CA ALA A 524 2.94 18.93 -16.35
C ALA A 524 4.14 18.33 -17.13
N THR A 525 4.28 18.64 -18.42
CA THR A 525 5.41 18.16 -19.25
C THR A 525 5.94 19.22 -20.21
N THR A 526 7.19 19.04 -20.63
CA THR A 526 7.82 19.75 -21.76
C THR A 526 8.46 18.75 -22.72
N THR A 527 8.58 19.10 -24.00
CA THR A 527 9.20 18.25 -25.04
C THR A 527 10.72 18.41 -25.11
N GLY A 528 11.33 19.05 -24.12
CA GLY A 528 12.76 19.32 -24.06
C GLY A 528 13.15 20.22 -22.90
N LEU A 529 14.47 20.34 -22.70
CA LEU A 529 15.09 21.05 -21.58
C LEU A 529 15.11 22.57 -21.78
N GLY A 530 15.19 23.32 -20.68
CA GLY A 530 15.17 24.78 -20.65
C GLY A 530 13.81 25.39 -21.04
N GLN A 531 12.76 24.57 -21.14
CA GLN A 531 11.39 24.99 -21.42
C GLN A 531 10.60 25.21 -20.11
N GLN A 532 9.55 26.02 -20.19
CA GLN A 532 8.62 26.24 -19.09
C GLN A 532 7.29 25.53 -19.34
N ALA A 533 6.80 24.83 -18.33
CA ALA A 533 5.42 24.39 -18.22
C ALA A 533 4.71 25.20 -17.12
N THR A 534 3.42 25.50 -17.30
CA THR A 534 2.60 26.17 -16.30
C THR A 534 1.72 25.14 -15.60
N MET A 535 1.75 25.12 -14.28
CA MET A 535 0.77 24.41 -13.45
C MET A 535 0.05 25.40 -12.55
N TYR A 536 -1.12 25.02 -12.04
CA TYR A 536 -1.86 25.82 -11.06
C TYR A 536 -1.91 25.10 -9.72
N GLY A 537 -2.13 25.83 -8.62
CA GLY A 537 -2.27 25.21 -7.29
C GLY A 537 -3.37 24.14 -7.25
N LEU A 538 -4.44 24.34 -8.03
CA LEU A 538 -5.52 23.37 -8.24
C LEU A 538 -5.03 22.03 -8.82
N SER A 539 -4.00 22.02 -9.66
CA SER A 539 -3.45 20.79 -10.26
C SER A 539 -2.84 19.84 -9.22
N THR A 540 -2.37 20.34 -8.07
CA THR A 540 -1.79 19.55 -6.97
C THR A 540 -2.64 19.55 -5.70
N GLY A 541 -3.63 20.44 -5.61
CA GLY A 541 -4.28 20.77 -4.36
C GLY A 541 -3.42 21.66 -3.45
N ALA A 542 -4.03 22.10 -2.35
CA ALA A 542 -3.40 22.96 -1.37
C ALA A 542 -2.46 22.18 -0.41
N GLY A 543 -1.81 22.93 0.48
CA GLY A 543 -0.92 22.42 1.53
C GLY A 543 0.57 22.57 1.20
N THR A 544 1.39 21.76 1.87
CA THR A 544 2.81 21.61 1.53
C THR A 544 2.92 20.58 0.40
N VAL A 545 3.36 21.03 -0.77
CA VAL A 545 3.38 20.22 -2.00
C VAL A 545 4.82 19.98 -2.43
N ALA A 546 5.24 18.72 -2.43
CA ALA A 546 6.53 18.28 -2.96
C ALA A 546 6.42 17.99 -4.47
N LEU A 547 7.38 18.53 -5.24
CA LEU A 547 7.52 18.36 -6.68
C LEU A 547 8.96 18.02 -7.05
N ARG A 548 9.16 17.24 -8.10
CA ARG A 548 10.48 17.06 -8.74
C ARG A 548 10.33 16.97 -10.24
N THR A 549 11.41 17.17 -11.00
CA THR A 549 11.42 16.84 -12.43
C THR A 549 11.94 15.42 -12.65
N GLU A 550 11.43 14.75 -13.66
CA GLU A 550 11.98 13.53 -14.25
C GLU A 550 12.21 13.77 -15.74
N ILE A 551 13.40 13.44 -16.25
CA ILE A 551 13.75 13.52 -17.67
C ILE A 551 13.83 12.10 -18.23
N LEU A 552 13.05 11.79 -19.27
CA LEU A 552 13.14 10.54 -20.02
C LEU A 552 14.00 10.74 -21.27
N TYR A 553 15.05 9.93 -21.40
CA TYR A 553 15.94 9.91 -22.57
C TYR A 553 15.57 8.78 -23.54
N ALA A 554 16.02 8.90 -24.80
CA ALA A 554 15.75 7.94 -25.86
C ALA A 554 16.39 6.54 -25.67
N ASP A 555 17.32 6.42 -24.72
CA ASP A 555 17.88 5.14 -24.24
C ASP A 555 17.09 4.54 -23.07
N GLY A 556 15.92 5.11 -22.73
CA GLY A 556 15.03 4.64 -21.68
C GLY A 556 15.43 5.07 -20.27
N MET A 557 16.60 5.70 -20.08
CA MET A 557 17.00 6.18 -18.77
C MET A 557 16.06 7.31 -18.31
N GLN A 558 15.63 7.22 -17.06
CA GLN A 558 14.93 8.27 -16.34
C GLN A 558 15.91 8.95 -15.39
N VAL A 559 15.85 10.28 -15.26
CA VAL A 559 16.76 11.05 -14.41
C VAL A 559 15.97 12.05 -13.57
N THR A 560 16.09 11.99 -12.25
CA THR A 560 15.27 12.76 -11.30
C THR A 560 16.02 13.92 -10.66
N SER A 561 15.35 15.05 -10.46
CA SER A 561 15.90 16.14 -9.64
C SER A 561 15.65 15.91 -8.15
N ASP A 562 16.35 16.69 -7.34
CA ASP A 562 15.95 16.96 -5.95
C ASP A 562 14.54 17.61 -5.90
N VAL A 563 13.95 17.62 -4.71
CA VAL A 563 12.58 18.07 -4.47
C VAL A 563 12.51 19.60 -4.30
N VAL A 564 11.59 20.22 -5.03
CA VAL A 564 11.12 21.59 -4.82
C VAL A 564 9.82 21.55 -4.04
N THR A 565 9.75 22.30 -2.94
CA THR A 565 8.54 22.42 -2.11
C THR A 565 7.78 23.70 -2.41
N LEU A 566 6.47 23.59 -2.60
CA LEU A 566 5.54 24.71 -2.68
C LEU A 566 4.68 24.81 -1.41
N THR A 567 4.21 26.02 -1.10
CA THR A 567 3.13 26.24 -0.13
C THR A 567 1.92 26.84 -0.84
N ILE A 568 0.83 26.07 -0.89
CA ILE A 568 -0.40 26.47 -1.57
C ILE A 568 -1.50 26.64 -0.51
N ASP A 569 -2.07 27.84 -0.41
CA ASP A 569 -3.17 28.15 0.50
C ASP A 569 -4.46 27.46 0.03
N ASN A 570 -5.25 26.88 0.95
CA ASN A 570 -6.55 26.28 0.62
C ASN A 570 -7.65 27.35 0.43
N VAL A 571 -7.45 28.20 -0.58
CA VAL A 571 -8.41 29.20 -1.03
C VAL A 571 -8.47 29.18 -2.56
N ALA A 572 -9.65 29.40 -3.13
CA ALA A 572 -9.86 29.29 -4.58
C ALA A 572 -9.05 30.30 -5.41
N GLY A 573 -8.64 31.43 -4.82
CA GLY A 573 -7.93 32.50 -5.52
C GLY A 573 -8.83 33.32 -6.45
N THR A 574 -8.25 33.91 -7.49
CA THR A 574 -8.98 34.64 -8.55
C THR A 574 -8.50 34.15 -9.92
N PRO A 575 -9.33 33.40 -10.67
CA PRO A 575 -8.95 32.88 -11.98
C PRO A 575 -8.80 34.00 -13.02
N VAL A 576 -7.90 33.76 -13.97
CA VAL A 576 -7.62 34.56 -15.15
C VAL A 576 -8.51 34.15 -16.34
N ALA A 577 -9.18 32.99 -16.24
CA ALA A 577 -10.12 32.44 -17.23
C ALA A 577 -9.47 32.17 -18.61
N THR A 578 -8.30 31.53 -18.60
CA THR A 578 -7.61 31.05 -19.80
C THR A 578 -8.16 29.70 -20.27
N ASP A 579 -7.87 29.29 -21.50
CA ASP A 579 -8.09 27.90 -21.94
C ASP A 579 -7.23 26.93 -21.08
N PRO A 580 -7.73 25.71 -20.77
CA PRO A 580 -6.96 24.72 -20.04
C PRO A 580 -5.78 24.18 -20.86
N ILE A 581 -4.69 23.79 -20.19
CA ILE A 581 -3.49 23.25 -20.85
C ILE A 581 -3.39 21.76 -20.53
N ALA A 582 -3.57 20.89 -21.51
CA ALA A 582 -3.42 19.43 -21.33
C ALA A 582 -1.97 18.97 -21.61
N TYR A 583 -1.50 17.99 -20.86
CA TYR A 583 -0.13 17.49 -20.96
C TYR A 583 -0.09 16.04 -21.45
N GLY A 584 0.64 15.82 -22.53
CA GLY A 584 0.98 14.48 -23.01
C GLY A 584 2.21 13.94 -22.28
N TYR A 585 2.27 12.62 -22.10
CA TYR A 585 3.39 11.94 -21.46
C TYR A 585 3.45 10.48 -21.88
N SER A 586 4.54 9.80 -21.53
CA SER A 586 4.79 8.40 -21.87
C SER A 586 4.82 7.52 -20.61
N THR A 587 4.24 6.32 -20.64
CA THR A 587 4.20 5.41 -19.49
C THR A 587 4.37 3.94 -19.90
N SER A 588 4.64 3.06 -18.93
CA SER A 588 4.72 1.62 -19.12
C SER A 588 3.71 0.90 -18.23
N ILE A 589 3.09 -0.16 -18.76
CA ILE A 589 2.01 -0.91 -18.09
C ILE A 589 2.27 -2.41 -18.27
N LEU A 590 2.03 -3.20 -17.22
CA LEU A 590 2.01 -4.65 -17.28
C LEU A 590 0.75 -5.14 -18.02
N VAL A 591 0.92 -6.00 -19.03
CA VAL A 591 -0.18 -6.59 -19.83
C VAL A 591 -1.29 -7.20 -18.95
N ASP A 592 -0.91 -7.96 -17.92
CA ASP A 592 -1.85 -8.64 -17.02
C ASP A 592 -2.30 -7.78 -15.83
N SER A 593 -2.12 -6.45 -15.84
CA SER A 593 -2.48 -5.61 -14.69
C SER A 593 -3.01 -4.23 -15.12
N PRO A 594 -4.31 -3.95 -14.86
CA PRO A 594 -4.90 -2.64 -15.09
C PRO A 594 -4.16 -1.51 -14.36
N LEU A 595 -4.25 -0.29 -14.88
CA LEU A 595 -3.62 0.88 -14.28
C LEU A 595 -4.54 2.10 -14.33
N VAL A 596 -4.49 2.93 -13.29
CA VAL A 596 -5.03 4.29 -13.34
C VAL A 596 -4.10 5.17 -14.15
N LEU A 597 -4.56 5.59 -15.32
CA LEU A 597 -3.86 6.44 -16.27
C LEU A 597 -4.36 7.88 -16.15
N GLU A 598 -3.55 8.75 -15.57
CA GLU A 598 -3.85 10.18 -15.39
C GLU A 598 -3.97 10.90 -16.76
N LEU A 599 -4.76 11.98 -16.78
CA LEU A 599 -4.96 12.88 -17.92
C LEU A 599 -4.58 14.31 -17.47
N PRO A 600 -3.28 14.61 -17.27
CA PRO A 600 -2.88 15.85 -16.61
C PRO A 600 -3.29 17.09 -17.39
N ALA A 601 -3.91 18.04 -16.69
CA ALA A 601 -4.25 19.36 -17.22
C ALA A 601 -4.07 20.45 -16.15
N ALA A 602 -3.62 21.62 -16.60
CA ALA A 602 -3.50 22.83 -15.81
C ALA A 602 -4.66 23.79 -16.13
N PHE A 603 -5.36 24.23 -15.07
CA PHE A 603 -6.46 25.18 -15.12
C PHE A 603 -6.64 25.85 -13.75
N ASP A 604 -7.23 27.05 -13.71
CA ASP A 604 -7.17 27.95 -12.56
C ASP A 604 -8.51 28.22 -11.84
N ASP A 605 -9.64 27.78 -12.40
CA ASP A 605 -10.95 27.98 -11.79
C ASP A 605 -11.52 26.67 -11.20
N ALA A 606 -11.48 26.57 -9.86
CA ALA A 606 -12.07 25.46 -9.13
C ALA A 606 -13.61 25.42 -9.18
N ALA A 607 -14.27 26.50 -9.60
CA ALA A 607 -15.73 26.56 -9.78
C ALA A 607 -16.19 26.08 -11.17
N ASP A 608 -15.27 25.84 -12.11
CA ASP A 608 -15.53 25.38 -13.47
C ASP A 608 -14.78 24.06 -13.74
N PRO A 609 -15.24 22.93 -13.16
CA PRO A 609 -14.51 21.67 -13.20
C PRO A 609 -14.31 21.16 -14.62
N LEU A 610 -13.06 20.83 -14.96
CA LEU A 610 -12.69 20.33 -16.28
C LEU A 610 -13.43 19.04 -16.64
N THR A 611 -13.73 18.92 -17.93
CA THR A 611 -14.17 17.67 -18.55
C THR A 611 -13.13 17.14 -19.53
N TYR A 612 -12.92 15.83 -19.53
CA TYR A 612 -11.87 15.14 -20.28
C TYR A 612 -12.52 14.26 -21.36
N THR A 613 -12.26 14.59 -22.62
CA THR A 613 -12.75 13.81 -23.77
C THR A 613 -11.60 12.99 -24.34
N ILE A 614 -11.79 11.67 -24.45
CA ILE A 614 -10.89 10.79 -25.22
C ILE A 614 -11.26 10.94 -26.69
N ILE A 615 -10.28 11.34 -27.51
CA ILE A 615 -10.46 11.60 -28.94
C ILE A 615 -10.16 10.31 -29.72
N ASP A 616 -8.96 9.75 -29.54
CA ASP A 616 -8.55 8.44 -30.05
C ASP A 616 -8.39 7.45 -28.88
N GLN A 617 -8.96 6.26 -29.04
CA GLN A 617 -8.89 5.16 -28.05
C GLN A 617 -7.60 4.35 -28.25
N PRO A 618 -7.06 3.71 -27.18
CA PRO A 618 -6.01 2.71 -27.34
C PRO A 618 -6.49 1.53 -28.19
N ILE A 619 -5.58 0.93 -28.93
CA ILE A 619 -5.88 -0.19 -29.86
C ILE A 619 -5.75 -1.54 -29.14
N GLN A 620 -4.84 -1.64 -28.16
CA GLN A 620 -4.52 -2.88 -27.46
C GLN A 620 -4.99 -2.87 -26.00
N ALA A 621 -5.86 -1.95 -25.62
CA ALA A 621 -6.47 -1.89 -24.30
C ALA A 621 -7.93 -1.42 -24.36
N VAL A 622 -8.65 -1.67 -23.27
CA VAL A 622 -10.00 -1.15 -23.03
C VAL A 622 -9.94 -0.15 -21.87
N LEU A 623 -10.56 1.02 -22.06
CA LEU A 623 -10.78 1.98 -20.99
C LEU A 623 -12.09 1.64 -20.28
N GLN A 624 -12.06 1.49 -18.96
CA GLN A 624 -13.28 1.37 -18.17
C GLN A 624 -14.12 2.66 -18.23
N PRO A 625 -15.45 2.57 -18.02
CA PRO A 625 -16.30 3.74 -17.86
C PRO A 625 -15.79 4.67 -16.74
N ALA A 626 -15.73 5.97 -17.03
CA ALA A 626 -15.38 7.02 -16.09
C ALA A 626 -16.33 8.21 -16.29
N ALA A 627 -16.48 9.07 -15.28
CA ALA A 627 -17.20 10.32 -15.45
C ALA A 627 -16.42 11.28 -16.36
N ALA A 628 -17.12 12.17 -17.06
CA ALA A 628 -16.46 13.15 -17.92
C ALA A 628 -15.50 14.07 -17.15
N THR A 629 -15.78 14.32 -15.86
CA THR A 629 -14.95 15.14 -14.95
C THR A 629 -13.74 14.41 -14.39
N ASP A 630 -13.57 13.11 -14.64
CA ASP A 630 -12.47 12.34 -14.06
C ASP A 630 -11.17 12.63 -14.80
N PRO A 631 -10.11 13.12 -14.11
CA PRO A 631 -8.81 13.43 -14.72
C PRO A 631 -7.96 12.17 -14.91
N TYR A 632 -8.57 10.99 -15.00
CA TYR A 632 -7.90 9.70 -15.18
C TYR A 632 -8.80 8.72 -15.93
N ARG A 633 -8.23 7.63 -16.47
CA ARG A 633 -8.97 6.47 -16.97
C ARG A 633 -8.37 5.20 -16.38
N VAL A 634 -9.19 4.23 -16.02
CA VAL A 634 -8.68 2.88 -15.70
C VAL A 634 -8.48 2.16 -17.03
N LEU A 635 -7.22 1.93 -17.39
CA LEU A 635 -6.83 1.20 -18.59
C LEU A 635 -6.62 -0.27 -18.25
N VAL A 636 -7.28 -1.15 -19.00
CA VAL A 636 -7.16 -2.61 -18.93
C VAL A 636 -6.52 -3.08 -20.24
N PRO A 637 -5.25 -3.54 -20.25
CA PRO A 637 -4.65 -4.07 -21.47
C PRO A 637 -5.38 -5.34 -21.93
N ASN A 638 -5.35 -5.59 -23.23
CA ASN A 638 -5.73 -6.89 -23.78
C ASN A 638 -4.64 -7.92 -23.40
N GLY A 639 -5.01 -9.18 -23.18
CA GLY A 639 -4.04 -10.24 -22.80
C GLY A 639 -3.02 -10.62 -23.88
N ASP A 640 -3.07 -9.98 -25.06
CA ASP A 640 -2.12 -10.08 -26.16
C ASP A 640 -1.46 -8.73 -26.51
N ALA A 641 -1.61 -7.71 -25.65
CA ALA A 641 -1.03 -6.38 -25.86
C ALA A 641 0.51 -6.41 -25.78
N VAL A 642 1.18 -5.86 -26.79
CA VAL A 642 2.66 -5.83 -26.90
C VAL A 642 3.13 -4.55 -27.58
N GLY A 643 4.38 -4.16 -27.37
CA GLY A 643 4.96 -2.96 -27.98
C GLY A 643 4.30 -1.67 -27.50
N SER A 644 4.04 -0.76 -28.44
CA SER A 644 3.50 0.58 -28.17
C SER A 644 2.03 0.73 -28.55
N ASP A 645 1.34 1.59 -27.81
CA ASP A 645 -0.04 2.00 -28.02
C ASP A 645 -0.22 3.44 -27.52
N SER A 646 -1.36 4.06 -27.78
CA SER A 646 -1.61 5.43 -27.33
C SER A 646 -3.10 5.74 -27.24
N LEU A 647 -3.43 6.68 -26.36
CA LEU A 647 -4.71 7.39 -26.41
C LEU A 647 -4.46 8.89 -26.60
N THR A 648 -5.44 9.59 -27.14
CA THR A 648 -5.40 11.06 -27.23
C THR A 648 -6.57 11.67 -26.46
N PHE A 649 -6.33 12.79 -25.79
CA PHE A 649 -7.36 13.46 -24.99
C PHE A 649 -7.33 14.98 -25.12
N GLN A 650 -8.46 15.60 -24.76
CA GLN A 650 -8.64 17.04 -24.67
C GLN A 650 -9.37 17.39 -23.36
N ALA A 651 -8.88 18.41 -22.66
CA ALA A 651 -9.57 19.01 -21.52
C ALA A 651 -10.47 20.16 -22.00
N THR A 652 -11.65 20.32 -21.41
CA THR A 652 -12.63 21.37 -21.74
C THR A 652 -13.20 21.98 -20.47
N SER A 653 -13.28 23.31 -20.47
CA SER A 653 -13.84 24.20 -19.44
C SER A 653 -14.95 25.07 -20.07
N SER A 654 -15.52 26.00 -19.31
CA SER A 654 -16.37 27.07 -19.86
C SER A 654 -15.60 28.18 -20.58
N SER A 655 -14.31 28.39 -20.29
CA SER A 655 -13.47 29.36 -21.00
C SER A 655 -13.08 28.86 -22.40
N GLY A 656 -12.78 27.57 -22.54
CA GLY A 656 -12.51 26.93 -23.82
C GLY A 656 -11.94 25.51 -23.71
N GLN A 657 -11.12 25.13 -24.69
CA GLN A 657 -10.58 23.76 -24.82
C GLN A 657 -9.06 23.77 -24.95
N SER A 658 -8.42 22.74 -24.39
CA SER A 658 -6.99 22.52 -24.58
C SER A 658 -6.64 22.10 -26.00
N GLN A 659 -5.34 22.12 -26.33
CA GLN A 659 -4.81 21.26 -27.38
C GLN A 659 -5.16 19.78 -27.12
N VAL A 660 -5.24 18.98 -28.19
CA VAL A 660 -5.27 17.53 -28.09
C VAL A 660 -3.84 17.03 -27.83
N VAL A 661 -3.66 16.16 -26.84
CA VAL A 661 -2.37 15.56 -26.50
C VAL A 661 -2.46 14.04 -26.44
N SER A 662 -1.32 13.36 -26.59
CA SER A 662 -1.22 11.91 -26.52
C SER A 662 -0.67 11.45 -25.17
N VAL A 663 -1.23 10.36 -24.64
CA VAL A 663 -0.57 9.52 -23.63
C VAL A 663 -0.03 8.29 -24.35
N ASN A 664 1.29 8.13 -24.37
CA ASN A 664 1.97 7.01 -25.03
C ASN A 664 2.15 5.87 -24.03
N ILE A 665 1.85 4.64 -24.44
CA ILE A 665 1.82 3.46 -23.57
C ILE A 665 2.77 2.41 -24.14
N SER A 666 3.61 1.86 -23.27
CA SER A 666 4.44 0.68 -23.57
C SER A 666 3.96 -0.53 -22.76
N TYR A 667 3.59 -1.60 -23.45
CA TYR A 667 3.28 -2.90 -22.83
C TYR A 667 4.52 -3.79 -22.71
N ASP A 668 5.47 -3.60 -23.61
CA ASP A 668 6.84 -4.05 -23.40
C ASP A 668 7.36 -3.27 -22.20
N GLN A 669 7.57 -3.95 -21.08
CA GLN A 669 8.10 -3.33 -19.87
C GLN A 669 9.51 -2.81 -20.14
N TRP A 670 9.68 -1.49 -20.24
CA TRP A 670 10.96 -0.82 -20.00
C TRP A 670 11.30 -0.90 -18.50
N GLN A 671 11.51 -2.13 -18.03
CA GLN A 671 11.91 -2.49 -16.68
C GLN A 671 13.07 -3.49 -16.81
N PHE A 672 14.30 -2.97 -16.91
CA PHE A 672 15.49 -3.81 -16.81
C PHE A 672 15.46 -4.54 -15.46
N GLY A 673 15.14 -5.85 -15.50
CA GLY A 673 15.21 -6.71 -14.31
C GLY A 673 13.96 -7.42 -13.86
N LYS A 674 12.80 -7.20 -14.50
CA LYS A 674 11.69 -8.16 -14.40
C LYS A 674 11.75 -9.05 -15.64
N LEU A 675 12.49 -10.16 -15.55
CA LEU A 675 12.47 -11.17 -16.60
C LEU A 675 11.01 -11.59 -16.85
N HIS A 676 10.64 -11.78 -18.10
CA HIS A 676 9.44 -12.52 -18.47
C HIS A 676 9.87 -13.75 -19.27
N LEU A 677 9.15 -14.86 -19.13
CA LEU A 677 9.40 -16.14 -19.79
C LEU A 677 8.12 -16.61 -20.47
N ASP A 678 8.18 -16.72 -21.78
CA ASP A 678 7.17 -17.38 -22.61
C ASP A 678 7.62 -18.78 -23.01
N VAL A 679 6.67 -19.71 -23.05
CA VAL A 679 6.90 -21.12 -23.39
C VAL A 679 5.89 -21.57 -24.42
N THR A 680 6.39 -21.92 -25.60
CA THR A 680 5.55 -22.47 -26.68
C THR A 680 4.92 -23.83 -26.28
N PRO A 681 3.77 -24.22 -26.87
CA PRO A 681 3.16 -25.51 -26.57
C PRO A 681 4.11 -26.70 -26.81
N LEU A 682 4.33 -27.50 -25.76
CA LEU A 682 5.33 -28.56 -25.75
C LEU A 682 4.75 -29.92 -26.20
N PHE A 683 5.41 -30.56 -27.16
CA PHE A 683 5.02 -31.89 -27.68
C PHE A 683 6.17 -32.89 -27.52
N ALA A 684 5.85 -34.12 -27.11
CA ALA A 684 6.83 -35.18 -26.91
C ALA A 684 7.61 -35.51 -28.19
N GLY A 685 8.95 -35.45 -28.13
CA GLY A 685 9.82 -35.76 -29.27
C GLY A 685 9.92 -34.65 -30.32
N GLN A 686 9.46 -33.43 -30.00
CA GLN A 686 9.64 -32.22 -30.81
C GLN A 686 10.47 -31.18 -30.05
N ASP A 687 10.94 -30.15 -30.75
CA ASP A 687 11.65 -29.05 -30.13
C ASP A 687 10.64 -28.01 -29.61
N GLY A 688 10.84 -27.53 -28.39
CA GLY A 688 10.07 -26.45 -27.78
C GLY A 688 10.91 -25.19 -27.62
N THR A 689 10.31 -24.05 -27.91
CA THR A 689 10.93 -22.73 -27.76
C THR A 689 10.52 -22.09 -26.42
N PHE A 690 11.53 -21.55 -25.73
CA PHE A 690 11.44 -20.85 -24.45
C PHE A 690 12.11 -19.49 -24.63
N THR A 691 11.36 -18.41 -24.50
CA THR A 691 11.81 -17.06 -24.84
C THR A 691 11.76 -16.19 -23.59
N VAL A 692 12.86 -15.48 -23.31
CA VAL A 692 12.93 -14.51 -22.23
C VAL A 692 13.05 -13.11 -22.81
N THR A 693 12.25 -12.20 -22.24
CA THR A 693 12.25 -10.76 -22.51
C THR A 693 12.47 -9.99 -21.20
N SER A 694 12.80 -8.70 -21.29
CA SER A 694 12.95 -7.79 -20.14
C SER A 694 13.99 -8.22 -19.08
N GLY A 695 14.93 -9.10 -19.46
CA GLY A 695 16.09 -9.40 -18.64
C GLY A 695 17.07 -8.23 -18.59
N TYR A 696 17.98 -8.24 -17.62
CA TYR A 696 19.15 -7.38 -17.63
C TYR A 696 19.94 -7.58 -18.94
N PRO A 697 20.41 -6.53 -19.62
CA PRO A 697 21.17 -6.66 -20.86
C PRO A 697 22.51 -7.35 -20.67
N ASN A 698 22.92 -8.19 -21.63
CA ASN A 698 24.23 -8.88 -21.62
C ASN A 698 24.52 -9.72 -20.36
N GLU A 699 23.49 -10.15 -19.63
CA GLU A 699 23.60 -10.81 -18.33
C GLU A 699 23.30 -12.32 -18.44
N LYS A 700 23.90 -13.13 -17.55
CA LYS A 700 23.75 -14.58 -17.57
C LYS A 700 22.35 -15.00 -17.16
N THR A 701 21.62 -15.57 -18.11
CA THR A 701 20.26 -16.05 -17.92
C THR A 701 20.23 -17.57 -17.88
N TYR A 702 19.52 -18.10 -16.90
CA TYR A 702 19.38 -19.51 -16.58
C TYR A 702 17.92 -19.90 -16.75
N LEU A 703 17.63 -20.95 -17.51
CA LEU A 703 16.30 -21.54 -17.56
C LEU A 703 16.22 -22.72 -16.58
N ALA A 704 15.16 -22.78 -15.77
CA ALA A 704 14.91 -23.83 -14.80
C ALA A 704 13.53 -24.45 -15.01
N TYR A 705 13.35 -25.70 -14.57
CA TYR A 705 12.07 -26.41 -14.64
C TYR A 705 11.79 -27.28 -13.41
N SER A 706 10.51 -27.51 -13.13
CA SER A 706 9.98 -28.42 -12.12
C SER A 706 8.96 -29.38 -12.73
N LEU A 707 9.04 -30.66 -12.36
CA LEU A 707 7.98 -31.66 -12.58
C LEU A 707 7.23 -32.00 -11.28
N LYS A 708 7.28 -31.09 -10.30
CA LYS A 708 6.73 -31.25 -8.93
C LYS A 708 5.79 -30.13 -8.52
N GLY A 709 5.43 -29.25 -9.45
CA GLY A 709 4.68 -28.02 -9.20
C GLY A 709 5.57 -26.83 -8.86
N GLU A 710 4.91 -25.70 -8.65
CA GLU A 710 5.44 -24.54 -7.95
C GLU A 710 5.89 -24.91 -6.51
N GLY A 711 6.78 -24.08 -5.97
CA GLY A 711 7.33 -24.19 -4.62
C GLY A 711 8.16 -22.94 -4.32
N ARG A 712 9.12 -23.00 -3.40
CA ARG A 712 10.17 -21.97 -3.28
C ARG A 712 11.52 -22.64 -3.11
N THR A 713 12.50 -22.28 -3.93
CA THR A 713 13.86 -22.80 -3.90
C THR A 713 14.86 -21.68 -4.13
N TYR A 714 15.57 -21.28 -3.08
CA TYR A 714 16.67 -20.31 -3.18
C TYR A 714 17.89 -20.91 -3.89
N VAL A 715 18.38 -20.21 -4.91
CA VAL A 715 19.56 -20.56 -5.70
C VAL A 715 20.69 -19.59 -5.35
N ARG A 716 21.53 -20.02 -4.41
CA ARG A 716 22.63 -19.21 -3.85
C ARG A 716 23.57 -18.60 -4.90
N GLN A 717 23.84 -19.31 -6.00
CA GLN A 717 24.70 -18.82 -7.08
C GLN A 717 24.13 -17.63 -7.83
N LEU A 718 22.80 -17.49 -7.84
CA LEU A 718 22.08 -16.40 -8.49
C LEU A 718 21.61 -15.34 -7.48
N ASN A 719 21.69 -15.60 -6.18
CA ASN A 719 20.99 -14.82 -5.14
C ASN A 719 19.49 -14.64 -5.43
N ALA A 720 18.85 -15.66 -6.01
CA ALA A 720 17.46 -15.58 -6.47
C ALA A 720 16.63 -16.74 -5.90
N THR A 721 15.36 -16.49 -5.58
CA THR A 721 14.42 -17.55 -5.16
C THR A 721 13.53 -17.93 -6.33
N LEU A 722 13.71 -19.14 -6.84
CA LEU A 722 12.80 -19.70 -7.84
C LEU A 722 11.51 -20.16 -7.17
N ASP A 723 10.35 -19.83 -7.73
CA ASP A 723 9.04 -20.30 -7.29
C ASP A 723 8.71 -21.71 -7.82
N LEU A 724 9.76 -22.51 -8.00
CA LEU A 724 9.72 -23.88 -8.47
C LEU A 724 10.06 -24.85 -7.33
N ARG A 725 9.40 -26.02 -7.31
CA ARG A 725 9.66 -27.06 -6.31
C ARG A 725 10.73 -28.05 -6.77
N LYS A 726 11.91 -28.01 -6.14
CA LYS A 726 13.08 -28.81 -6.57
C LYS A 726 13.41 -28.60 -8.05
N PRO A 727 13.66 -27.34 -8.47
CA PRO A 727 14.02 -27.03 -9.84
C PRO A 727 15.27 -27.78 -10.29
N SER A 728 15.34 -28.04 -11.59
CA SER A 728 16.53 -28.47 -12.29
C SER A 728 16.77 -27.51 -13.45
N GLN A 729 18.02 -27.28 -13.85
CA GLN A 729 18.31 -26.43 -15.00
C GLN A 729 17.82 -27.12 -16.30
N ALA A 730 17.21 -26.34 -17.19
CA ALA A 730 16.87 -26.73 -18.56
C ALA A 730 17.82 -26.02 -19.52
N GLY A 731 18.44 -26.77 -20.44
CA GLY A 731 19.40 -26.23 -21.39
C GLY A 731 20.70 -25.68 -20.77
N ASP A 732 21.53 -25.10 -21.62
CA ASP A 732 22.76 -24.40 -21.22
C ASP A 732 22.44 -22.97 -20.77
N VAL A 733 23.35 -22.37 -19.98
CA VAL A 733 23.27 -20.96 -19.59
C VAL A 733 23.55 -20.10 -20.82
N GLN A 734 22.72 -19.08 -21.04
CA GLN A 734 22.90 -18.13 -22.14
C GLN A 734 23.09 -16.70 -21.59
N TYR A 735 23.39 -15.76 -22.48
CA TYR A 735 23.36 -14.34 -22.16
C TYR A 735 22.19 -13.72 -22.92
N THR A 736 21.51 -12.76 -22.28
CA THR A 736 20.69 -11.79 -22.99
C THR A 736 21.51 -10.95 -23.94
N ASP A 737 20.87 -10.42 -24.99
CA ASP A 737 21.46 -9.40 -25.83
C ASP A 737 21.38 -8.00 -25.18
N ALA A 738 21.58 -6.94 -25.98
CA ALA A 738 21.51 -5.56 -25.52
C ALA A 738 20.09 -5.11 -25.13
N ASP A 739 19.06 -5.80 -25.61
CA ASP A 739 17.64 -5.47 -25.42
C ASP A 739 17.01 -6.35 -24.32
N GLY A 740 17.82 -7.17 -23.63
CA GLY A 740 17.34 -8.05 -22.56
C GLY A 740 16.66 -9.34 -23.05
N PHE A 741 16.86 -9.70 -24.33
CA PHE A 741 16.22 -10.86 -24.97
C PHE A 741 17.15 -12.09 -25.01
N VAL A 742 16.60 -13.29 -24.80
CA VAL A 742 17.30 -14.57 -25.03
C VAL A 742 16.32 -15.72 -25.29
N GLU A 743 16.70 -16.67 -26.15
CA GLU A 743 15.85 -17.81 -26.55
C GLU A 743 16.57 -19.15 -26.38
N TRP A 744 15.89 -20.15 -25.82
CA TRP A 744 16.28 -21.57 -25.90
C TRP A 744 15.33 -22.34 -26.81
N VAL A 745 15.90 -23.12 -27.72
CA VAL A 745 15.19 -24.19 -28.44
C VAL A 745 15.66 -25.52 -27.86
N LEU A 746 14.79 -26.21 -27.11
CA LEU A 746 15.12 -27.44 -26.38
C LEU A 746 14.32 -28.64 -26.90
N HIS A 747 15.01 -29.73 -27.20
CA HIS A 747 14.36 -30.99 -27.60
C HIS A 747 13.60 -31.62 -26.42
N ILE A 748 12.28 -31.72 -26.54
CA ILE A 748 11.41 -32.26 -25.50
C ILE A 748 11.44 -33.80 -25.53
N PRO A 749 11.87 -34.48 -24.44
CA PRO A 749 12.01 -35.93 -24.46
C PRO A 749 10.72 -36.68 -24.76
N ASN A 750 10.82 -37.79 -25.48
CA ASN A 750 9.72 -38.72 -25.67
C ASN A 750 9.18 -39.24 -24.32
N ILE A 751 7.93 -38.92 -23.99
CA ILE A 751 7.23 -39.37 -22.78
C ILE A 751 6.11 -40.38 -23.13
N LYS A 752 5.82 -41.29 -22.20
CA LYS A 752 4.81 -42.36 -22.41
C LYS A 752 3.37 -41.95 -22.07
N THR A 753 3.22 -40.83 -21.39
CA THR A 753 1.97 -40.24 -20.91
C THR A 753 2.20 -38.74 -20.78
N PRO A 754 1.19 -37.87 -21.00
CA PRO A 754 1.31 -36.44 -20.80
C PRO A 754 1.82 -36.08 -19.40
N LYS A 755 2.53 -34.95 -19.29
CA LYS A 755 3.08 -34.46 -18.03
C LYS A 755 2.95 -32.95 -17.91
N LEU A 756 2.68 -32.49 -16.69
CA LEU A 756 2.78 -31.08 -16.35
C LEU A 756 4.22 -30.72 -16.00
N ALA A 757 4.67 -29.58 -16.50
CA ALA A 757 5.96 -28.97 -16.22
C ALA A 757 5.76 -27.47 -15.97
N TRP A 758 6.55 -26.95 -15.03
CA TRP A 758 6.62 -25.54 -14.69
C TRP A 758 8.04 -25.06 -15.01
N PHE A 759 8.18 -23.89 -15.61
CA PHE A 759 9.44 -23.32 -16.03
C PHE A 759 9.59 -21.91 -15.44
N GLN A 760 10.83 -21.49 -15.19
CA GLN A 760 11.13 -20.14 -14.74
C GLN A 760 12.55 -19.80 -15.17
N ALA A 761 12.76 -18.60 -15.68
CA ALA A 761 14.08 -18.06 -15.97
C ALA A 761 14.62 -17.27 -14.77
N ALA A 762 15.93 -17.12 -14.68
CA ALA A 762 16.58 -16.32 -13.65
C ALA A 762 17.88 -15.71 -14.16
N GLN A 763 18.17 -14.50 -13.68
CA GLN A 763 19.48 -13.85 -13.71
C GLN A 763 19.94 -13.66 -12.26
N ARG A 764 21.04 -12.93 -12.04
CA ARG A 764 21.46 -12.56 -10.69
C ARG A 764 20.40 -11.65 -10.04
N SER A 765 19.91 -12.04 -8.86
CA SER A 765 18.90 -11.35 -8.05
C SER A 765 17.54 -11.10 -8.73
N ALA A 766 17.23 -11.81 -9.82
CA ALA A 766 15.97 -11.65 -10.55
C ALA A 766 15.47 -12.97 -11.15
N THR A 767 14.15 -13.14 -11.19
CA THR A 767 13.45 -14.33 -11.71
C THR A 767 12.27 -13.93 -12.57
N SER A 768 11.88 -14.78 -13.52
CA SER A 768 10.67 -14.57 -14.32
C SER A 768 9.38 -14.98 -13.62
N ASN A 769 8.25 -14.70 -14.26
CA ASN A 769 7.01 -15.45 -14.08
C ASN A 769 7.26 -16.98 -14.16
N VAL A 770 6.41 -17.77 -13.49
CA VAL A 770 6.40 -19.23 -13.65
C VAL A 770 5.53 -19.61 -14.83
N ALA A 771 6.14 -20.04 -15.93
CA ALA A 771 5.44 -20.51 -17.11
C ALA A 771 5.00 -21.99 -16.96
N PHE A 772 3.72 -22.26 -17.21
CA PHE A 772 3.13 -23.60 -17.11
C PHE A 772 2.94 -24.23 -18.48
N ALA A 773 3.33 -25.50 -18.65
CA ALA A 773 3.06 -26.26 -19.86
C ALA A 773 2.66 -27.72 -19.57
N GLN A 774 1.61 -28.19 -20.24
CA GLN A 774 1.36 -29.62 -20.39
C GLN A 774 2.11 -30.13 -21.61
N ILE A 775 3.11 -30.99 -21.38
CA ILE A 775 3.77 -31.74 -22.44
C ILE A 775 2.85 -32.89 -22.86
N ASN A 776 2.46 -32.90 -24.14
CA ASN A 776 1.54 -33.88 -24.72
C ASN A 776 2.27 -35.02 -25.46
#